data_AF-A0A8C1YZM6-F1
#
_entry.id   AF-A0A8C1YZM6-F1
#
_cell.length_a   1.000
_cell.length_b   1.000
_cell.length_c   1.000
_cell.angle_alpha   90.00
_cell.angle_beta   90.00
_cell.angle_gamma   90.00
#
_symmetry.space_group_name_H-M   'P 1'
#
loop_
_entity.id
_entity.type
_entity.pdbx_description
1 polymer ?
#
loop_
_entity_poly.entity_id
_entity_poly.type
_entity_poly.pdbx_seq_one_letter_code
_entity_poly.pdbx_strand_id
1 'polypeptide(L)'
;MCVWIKLLVIAWCFRLTLHASDFLTKGPTRIGSVYKKALYRQYTDDSYSTEIPKPAWLGFLGPIIRAEVGDVIEVHMKNFASIPYSLHPHGVFYEKNSEGALYPDGTTGSKKSDDAVDPGKSYTYTWQVKPEYAPTEADANCLTWIYHSHGDAPKDISSGLIGALLTCKKGTLDSKQKRSDVDEDFILMFSVVDENLSWYLEENIKMFCSDQDATNQLKNNADEEFRESNLMHSINGYVYGNLPELKVCVGRSVSWHLFGIGNEVDIHSAYFHGHTLLDRMHRTDVLSLFPATFVTATMIPKTKGKWLLSCQVNDHVQAGMQSFYEVSACGSTASATEAPGKERRFYIAAEEMVWDYAPSGMNYMTNKPLTEPDSDSESYFSRDGGYLGGKYLKARYISYTDDTFTTKTHLAGSDVHLGILGKILTCVLDHADKIQHEFFLLFSVMDENESWYLEENIKKFGSSDSDPANQEFQESNKMHAVNGLMYGNLEGLDLCTWEHVMWHVLGLGTEVDIHGVYFEGNTFRRDGMNRDTLSVFPHTTVTVSMTPDNNGQFELSCHTGDHYEAGMRQHYEVKACSTVTPAPEHFPSTVRYYIAAEKVEWNYAPNRTWELEKHNTTLEESPGSIFLEHSDTQIGGKYKKVVFREYIDDTFTKRKPRLPEEEHLEIMGPIIRAEVGERIQVVFKNNAKRPYSIHAHGVKTMIQTLYYVNVLQDLMSGLVGPLIVCRKNTLNSDRRRTDIDKEFALLFMVFDENESHYLDENIKTYLNTDPNEFDKYDGDFMESNKMHGINGKLYANLHGLSMTENDKTEWYLIGLGNEVDMHTVHFHAQSFIYKMNHSHRADVYDLFPGTFQTIELTAGSPGQWLLHCHVTDHIHAGMETPAKHLFKLFGWCQIILPNSDMH
;
A
#
# COMPACT_ATOMS: atom_id res chain seq x y z
N MET A 1 -32.17 7.81 -9.75
CA MET A 1 -32.51 6.49 -9.14
C MET A 1 -32.65 6.71 -7.65
N CYS A 2 -33.79 6.33 -7.04
CA CYS A 2 -33.99 6.44 -5.60
C CYS A 2 -33.64 5.10 -4.93
N VAL A 3 -32.79 5.12 -3.91
CA VAL A 3 -32.40 3.94 -3.13
C VAL A 3 -32.73 4.17 -1.67
N TRP A 4 -33.53 3.28 -1.08
CA TRP A 4 -33.90 3.35 0.33
C TRP A 4 -33.01 2.42 1.13
N ILE A 5 -32.15 2.97 1.97
CA ILE A 5 -31.22 2.20 2.80
C ILE A 5 -31.57 2.38 4.27
N LYS A 6 -31.67 1.28 5.00
CA LYS A 6 -31.82 1.28 6.45
C LYS A 6 -30.71 0.51 7.13
N LEU A 7 -30.32 1.04 8.28
CA LEU A 7 -29.25 0.52 9.10
C LEU A 7 -29.83 -0.32 10.24
N LEU A 8 -29.45 -1.60 10.34
CA LEU A 8 -29.95 -2.52 11.36
C LEU A 8 -28.82 -3.23 12.07
N VAL A 9 -29.00 -3.46 13.37
CA VAL A 9 -28.04 -4.22 14.16
C VAL A 9 -28.45 -5.69 14.24
N ILE A 10 -27.56 -6.60 13.84
CA ILE A 10 -27.80 -8.05 13.89
C ILE A 10 -26.59 -8.84 14.39
N ALA A 11 -26.84 -10.07 14.85
CA ALA A 11 -25.79 -11.06 15.08
C ALA A 11 -25.41 -11.74 13.76
N TRP A 12 -24.11 -11.78 13.43
CA TRP A 12 -23.55 -12.45 12.25
C TRP A 12 -22.74 -13.68 12.68
N CYS A 13 -22.87 -14.83 11.99
CA CYS A 13 -22.27 -16.11 12.43
C CYS A 13 -21.27 -16.68 11.42
N PHE A 14 -20.04 -16.90 11.87
CA PHE A 14 -18.98 -17.67 11.19
C PHE A 14 -19.10 -19.19 11.56
N ARG A 15 -18.61 -20.15 10.76
CA ARG A 15 -18.85 -21.61 10.99
C ARG A 15 -17.56 -22.45 11.03
N LEU A 16 -17.52 -23.45 11.93
CA LEU A 16 -16.34 -24.23 12.35
C LEU A 16 -15.75 -25.23 11.33
N THR A 17 -14.40 -25.28 11.28
CA THR A 17 -13.54 -26.41 10.85
C THR A 17 -12.38 -26.59 11.86
N LEU A 18 -11.60 -27.69 11.80
CA LEU A 18 -10.70 -28.15 12.88
C LEU A 18 -9.46 -27.27 13.19
N HIS A 19 -8.99 -26.42 12.27
CA HIS A 19 -7.96 -25.39 12.51
C HIS A 19 -8.55 -24.02 12.90
N ALA A 20 -9.87 -23.88 12.88
CA ALA A 20 -10.55 -22.62 13.11
C ALA A 20 -10.85 -22.36 14.60
N SER A 21 -10.24 -23.10 15.52
CA SER A 21 -10.59 -23.04 16.94
C SER A 21 -10.34 -21.66 17.53
N ASP A 22 -9.24 -21.05 17.12
CA ASP A 22 -8.68 -19.86 17.77
C ASP A 22 -9.56 -18.63 17.48
N PHE A 23 -10.17 -18.59 16.29
CA PHE A 23 -11.08 -17.53 15.85
C PHE A 23 -12.56 -17.85 16.10
N LEU A 24 -12.99 -19.11 15.97
CA LEU A 24 -14.42 -19.44 15.87
C LEU A 24 -15.01 -20.04 17.15
N THR A 25 -14.17 -20.53 18.07
CA THR A 25 -14.65 -21.20 19.27
C THR A 25 -15.06 -20.19 20.32
N LYS A 26 -16.30 -20.34 20.78
CA LYS A 26 -16.81 -19.58 21.92
C LYS A 26 -16.19 -20.13 23.22
N GLY A 27 -15.64 -19.25 24.05
CA GLY A 27 -15.01 -19.59 25.33
C GLY A 27 -15.42 -18.66 26.46
N PRO A 28 -14.87 -18.85 27.68
CA PRO A 28 -15.12 -17.95 28.80
C PRO A 28 -14.66 -16.52 28.52
N THR A 29 -13.52 -16.39 27.85
CA THR A 29 -12.84 -15.14 27.48
C THR A 29 -12.80 -14.88 25.97
N ARG A 30 -13.53 -15.67 25.17
CA ARG A 30 -13.54 -15.60 23.70
C ARG A 30 -14.97 -15.46 23.20
N ILE A 31 -15.21 -14.44 22.37
CA ILE A 31 -16.53 -14.17 21.78
C ILE A 31 -16.91 -15.33 20.83
N GLY A 32 -15.94 -15.77 20.03
CA GLY A 32 -16.09 -16.82 19.03
C GLY A 32 -16.79 -16.30 17.78
N SER A 33 -17.43 -17.19 17.03
CA SER A 33 -17.93 -16.89 15.69
C SER A 33 -19.14 -15.95 15.54
N VAL A 34 -19.67 -15.32 16.60
CA VAL A 34 -20.90 -14.51 16.50
C VAL A 34 -20.72 -13.11 17.06
N TYR A 35 -20.88 -12.10 16.19
CA TYR A 35 -20.72 -10.68 16.55
C TYR A 35 -21.96 -9.86 16.19
N LYS A 36 -22.25 -8.87 17.02
CA LYS A 36 -23.23 -7.81 16.80
C LYS A 36 -22.63 -6.77 15.84
N LYS A 37 -23.31 -6.51 14.71
CA LYS A 37 -22.85 -5.61 13.64
C LYS A 37 -23.97 -4.70 13.16
N ALA A 38 -23.64 -3.48 12.73
CA ALA A 38 -24.54 -2.56 12.04
C ALA A 38 -24.41 -2.73 10.52
N LEU A 39 -25.53 -2.97 9.82
CA LEU A 39 -25.53 -3.26 8.39
C LEU A 39 -26.49 -2.37 7.60
N TYR A 40 -26.09 -2.00 6.39
CA TYR A 40 -26.98 -1.40 5.39
C TYR A 40 -27.90 -2.44 4.75
N ARG A 41 -29.19 -2.13 4.64
CA ARG A 41 -30.22 -2.96 4.01
C ARG A 41 -31.10 -2.14 3.10
N GLN A 42 -31.53 -2.71 1.97
CA GLN A 42 -32.33 -2.01 0.99
C GLN A 42 -33.84 -2.19 1.25
N TYR A 43 -34.62 -1.15 0.97
CA TYR A 43 -36.07 -1.15 1.10
C TYR A 43 -36.73 -0.66 -0.19
N THR A 44 -38.02 -0.98 -0.32
CA THR A 44 -38.82 -0.63 -1.50
C THR A 44 -39.22 0.84 -1.56
N ASP A 45 -39.43 1.49 -0.40
CA ASP A 45 -39.94 2.86 -0.30
C ASP A 45 -39.56 3.54 1.04
N ASP A 46 -40.06 4.77 1.23
CA ASP A 46 -39.86 5.64 2.40
C ASP A 46 -40.51 5.15 3.70
N SER A 47 -41.33 4.10 3.63
CA SER A 47 -41.91 3.46 4.82
C SER A 47 -40.88 2.60 5.56
N TYR A 48 -39.81 2.16 4.89
CA TYR A 48 -38.80 1.23 5.40
C TYR A 48 -39.40 -0.06 6.00
N SER A 49 -40.55 -0.51 5.45
CA SER A 49 -41.31 -1.66 5.94
C SER A 49 -40.95 -2.97 5.22
N THR A 50 -40.75 -2.93 3.91
CA THR A 50 -40.48 -4.11 3.07
C THR A 50 -39.04 -4.09 2.54
N GLU A 51 -38.22 -4.99 3.08
CA GLU A 51 -36.81 -5.17 2.71
C GLU A 51 -36.68 -5.86 1.34
N ILE A 52 -35.75 -5.36 0.51
CA ILE A 52 -35.35 -6.00 -0.74
C ILE A 52 -34.22 -6.99 -0.41
N PRO A 53 -34.39 -8.30 -0.69
CA PRO A 53 -33.39 -9.29 -0.35
C PRO A 53 -32.15 -9.12 -1.23
N LYS A 54 -30.97 -9.15 -0.59
CA LYS A 54 -29.68 -9.19 -1.29
C LYS A 54 -29.27 -10.62 -1.64
N PRO A 55 -28.41 -10.81 -2.65
CA PRO A 55 -27.82 -12.12 -2.94
C PRO A 55 -27.07 -12.66 -1.72
N ALA A 56 -27.15 -13.98 -1.48
CA ALA A 56 -26.54 -14.60 -0.31
C ALA A 56 -25.02 -14.42 -0.25
N TRP A 57 -24.35 -14.45 -1.41
CA TRP A 57 -22.90 -14.26 -1.52
C TRP A 57 -22.44 -12.84 -1.15
N LEU A 58 -23.34 -11.86 -1.09
CA LEU A 58 -22.98 -10.48 -0.71
C LEU A 58 -22.67 -10.36 0.79
N GLY A 59 -23.02 -11.37 1.58
CA GLY A 59 -22.65 -11.44 2.99
C GLY A 59 -23.19 -10.29 3.81
N PHE A 60 -22.35 -9.62 4.59
CA PHE A 60 -22.79 -8.49 5.39
C PHE A 60 -22.79 -7.16 4.63
N LEU A 61 -22.14 -7.07 3.46
CA LEU A 61 -22.08 -5.86 2.64
C LEU A 61 -23.47 -5.27 2.35
N GLY A 62 -23.52 -3.96 2.27
CA GLY A 62 -24.69 -3.19 1.88
C GLY A 62 -25.18 -3.52 0.46
N PRO A 63 -26.40 -3.08 0.10
CA PRO A 63 -26.94 -3.28 -1.23
C PRO A 63 -26.07 -2.68 -2.34
N ILE A 64 -26.02 -3.33 -3.49
CA ILE A 64 -25.23 -2.85 -4.62
C ILE A 64 -25.96 -1.68 -5.28
N ILE A 65 -25.34 -0.50 -5.26
CA ILE A 65 -25.84 0.67 -5.98
C ILE A 65 -25.19 0.68 -7.36
N ARG A 66 -25.98 0.91 -8.42
CA ARG A 66 -25.49 0.98 -9.80
C ARG A 66 -26.02 2.25 -10.45
N ALA A 67 -25.20 2.89 -11.26
CA ALA A 67 -25.57 4.09 -11.99
C ALA A 67 -24.77 4.22 -13.29
N GLU A 68 -25.38 4.80 -14.31
CA GLU A 68 -24.69 5.14 -15.55
C GLU A 68 -24.22 6.59 -15.57
N VAL A 69 -23.26 6.90 -16.46
CA VAL A 69 -22.85 8.28 -16.72
C VAL A 69 -24.05 9.15 -17.10
N GLY A 70 -24.24 10.23 -16.34
CA GLY A 70 -25.35 11.18 -16.45
C GLY A 70 -26.49 10.93 -15.45
N ASP A 71 -26.46 9.83 -14.71
CA ASP A 71 -27.47 9.55 -13.69
C ASP A 71 -27.26 10.38 -12.43
N VAL A 72 -28.39 10.66 -11.77
CA VAL A 72 -28.45 11.20 -10.41
C VAL A 72 -28.93 10.09 -9.48
N ILE A 73 -28.15 9.81 -8.44
CA ILE A 73 -28.42 8.83 -7.40
C ILE A 73 -28.95 9.60 -6.19
N GLU A 74 -30.20 9.31 -5.79
CA GLU A 74 -30.78 9.83 -4.56
C GLU A 74 -30.86 8.68 -3.56
N VAL A 75 -30.09 8.75 -2.47
CA VAL A 75 -30.10 7.72 -1.44
C VAL A 75 -30.81 8.25 -0.21
N HIS A 76 -31.97 7.68 0.08
CA HIS A 76 -32.74 7.97 1.27
C HIS A 76 -32.31 7.01 2.38
N MET A 77 -31.55 7.53 3.34
CA MET A 77 -31.04 6.78 4.47
C MET A 77 -31.93 7.01 5.69
N LYS A 78 -32.18 5.95 6.46
CA LYS A 78 -32.71 6.06 7.84
C LYS A 78 -31.88 5.24 8.81
N ASN A 79 -31.43 5.89 9.89
CA ASN A 79 -30.63 5.26 10.93
C ASN A 79 -31.55 4.63 11.99
N PHE A 80 -31.48 3.32 12.19
CA PHE A 80 -32.17 2.61 13.29
C PHE A 80 -31.20 1.98 14.32
N ALA A 81 -29.89 2.22 14.20
CA ALA A 81 -28.96 1.84 15.26
C ALA A 81 -29.01 2.83 16.43
N SER A 82 -28.21 2.51 17.45
CA SER A 82 -28.03 3.26 18.67
C SER A 82 -27.00 4.40 18.57
N ILE A 83 -26.25 4.49 17.48
CA ILE A 83 -25.13 5.42 17.28
C ILE A 83 -25.40 6.24 16.00
N PRO A 84 -25.02 7.53 15.94
CA PRO A 84 -25.06 8.30 14.70
C PRO A 84 -24.16 7.66 13.63
N TYR A 85 -24.67 7.57 12.41
CA TYR A 85 -23.93 7.04 11.25
C TYR A 85 -24.22 7.88 10.03
N SER A 86 -23.44 7.71 8.96
CA SER A 86 -23.58 8.47 7.73
C SER A 86 -23.53 7.56 6.48
N LEU A 87 -23.33 8.18 5.32
CA LEU A 87 -23.18 7.50 4.04
C LEU A 87 -22.28 8.33 3.11
N HIS A 88 -21.03 7.89 2.96
CA HIS A 88 -20.00 8.50 2.13
C HIS A 88 -19.73 7.64 0.89
N PRO A 89 -19.81 8.19 -0.33
CA PRO A 89 -19.57 7.44 -1.56
C PRO A 89 -18.18 7.69 -2.17
N HIS A 90 -17.66 6.69 -2.86
CA HIS A 90 -16.51 6.80 -3.75
C HIS A 90 -16.95 6.93 -5.22
N GLY A 91 -16.07 7.44 -6.09
CA GLY A 91 -16.25 7.38 -7.56
C GLY A 91 -17.38 8.24 -8.16
N VAL A 92 -18.02 9.12 -7.38
CA VAL A 92 -19.12 9.99 -7.82
C VAL A 92 -18.95 11.43 -7.37
N PHE A 93 -19.62 12.34 -8.06
CA PHE A 93 -19.65 13.75 -7.68
C PHE A 93 -20.74 14.01 -6.62
N TYR A 94 -20.40 14.81 -5.62
CA TYR A 94 -21.33 15.32 -4.62
C TYR A 94 -20.96 16.73 -4.16
N GLU A 95 -21.89 17.40 -3.50
CA GLU A 95 -21.65 18.66 -2.79
C GLU A 95 -21.50 18.40 -1.29
N LYS A 96 -21.02 19.40 -0.53
CA LYS A 96 -20.77 19.31 0.92
C LYS A 96 -21.99 18.96 1.78
N ASN A 97 -23.20 18.95 1.23
CA ASN A 97 -24.42 18.52 1.91
C ASN A 97 -24.84 17.09 1.54
N SER A 98 -23.99 16.34 0.84
CA SER A 98 -24.23 14.95 0.43
C SER A 98 -22.93 14.14 0.44
N GLU A 99 -21.95 14.59 1.22
CA GLU A 99 -20.67 13.91 1.38
C GLU A 99 -20.73 12.85 2.45
N GLY A 100 -21.44 13.13 3.56
CA GLY A 100 -21.60 12.17 4.64
C GLY A 100 -20.32 11.86 5.42
N ALA A 101 -19.40 12.81 5.57
CA ALA A 101 -18.16 12.63 6.32
C ALA A 101 -17.96 13.77 7.31
N LEU A 102 -17.81 13.43 8.59
CA LEU A 102 -17.67 14.42 9.66
C LEU A 102 -16.20 14.79 9.88
N TYR A 103 -15.82 16.02 9.52
CA TYR A 103 -14.52 16.60 9.84
C TYR A 103 -14.59 18.15 9.85
N PRO A 104 -13.58 18.84 10.43
CA PRO A 104 -13.52 20.30 10.41
C PRO A 104 -13.23 20.85 9.01
N ASP A 105 -14.28 21.19 8.28
CA ASP A 105 -14.27 21.64 6.88
C ASP A 105 -14.75 23.10 6.70
N GLY A 106 -15.06 23.78 7.80
CA GLY A 106 -15.58 25.15 7.82
C GLY A 106 -17.04 25.29 7.38
N THR A 107 -17.80 24.20 7.23
CA THR A 107 -19.22 24.22 6.91
C THR A 107 -20.11 24.27 8.17
N THR A 108 -21.34 24.76 8.04
CA THR A 108 -22.31 24.89 9.15
C THR A 108 -23.74 24.66 8.64
N GLY A 109 -24.67 24.42 9.57
CA GLY A 109 -26.11 24.35 9.29
C GLY A 109 -26.48 23.14 8.43
N SER A 110 -27.17 23.38 7.31
CA SER A 110 -27.68 22.29 6.45
C SER A 110 -26.58 21.49 5.74
N LYS A 111 -25.36 22.03 5.64
CA LYS A 111 -24.17 21.35 5.08
C LYS A 111 -23.42 20.47 6.08
N LYS A 112 -23.99 20.27 7.27
CA LYS A 112 -23.48 19.37 8.32
C LYS A 112 -24.48 18.28 8.69
N SER A 113 -25.66 18.31 8.08
CA SER A 113 -26.75 17.36 8.41
C SER A 113 -26.58 15.99 7.75
N ASP A 114 -25.72 15.91 6.74
CA ASP A 114 -25.31 14.68 6.07
C ASP A 114 -24.19 13.92 6.81
N ASP A 115 -23.29 14.65 7.46
CA ASP A 115 -22.09 14.14 8.14
C ASP A 115 -22.39 13.14 9.26
N ALA A 116 -23.51 13.29 9.96
CA ALA A 116 -23.96 12.38 11.01
C ALA A 116 -25.49 12.35 11.10
N VAL A 117 -26.07 11.19 10.81
CA VAL A 117 -27.52 10.95 10.92
C VAL A 117 -27.82 10.27 12.24
N ASP A 118 -28.41 11.02 13.18
CA ASP A 118 -28.76 10.52 14.51
C ASP A 118 -29.71 9.30 14.50
N PRO A 119 -29.69 8.47 15.56
CA PRO A 119 -30.67 7.40 15.77
C PRO A 119 -32.12 7.83 15.56
N GLY A 120 -32.83 7.10 14.70
CA GLY A 120 -34.23 7.34 14.33
C GLY A 120 -34.44 8.44 13.28
N LYS A 121 -33.41 9.19 12.91
CA LYS A 121 -33.47 10.23 11.87
C LYS A 121 -33.20 9.66 10.48
N SER A 122 -33.52 10.47 9.47
CA SER A 122 -33.35 10.15 8.07
C SER A 122 -32.77 11.33 7.31
N TYR A 123 -31.95 11.03 6.31
CA TYR A 123 -31.31 12.01 5.44
C TYR A 123 -31.37 11.54 3.98
N THR A 124 -31.29 12.46 3.03
CA THR A 124 -31.25 12.13 1.59
C THR A 124 -29.96 12.65 1.00
N TYR A 125 -29.12 11.73 0.53
CA TYR A 125 -27.87 12.01 -0.15
C TYR A 125 -28.12 12.10 -1.66
N THR A 126 -27.55 13.11 -2.32
CA THR A 126 -27.66 13.28 -3.78
C THR A 126 -26.27 13.21 -4.42
N TRP A 127 -26.05 12.19 -5.23
CA TRP A 127 -24.79 11.96 -5.95
C TRP A 127 -25.01 11.97 -7.45
N GLN A 128 -24.01 12.40 -8.21
CA GLN A 128 -24.10 12.51 -9.66
C GLN A 128 -22.94 11.78 -10.32
N VAL A 129 -23.24 10.94 -11.31
CA VAL A 129 -22.20 10.33 -12.14
C VAL A 129 -21.90 11.26 -13.31
N LYS A 130 -21.15 12.33 -13.04
CA LYS A 130 -20.79 13.28 -14.08
C LYS A 130 -19.87 12.66 -15.14
N PRO A 131 -19.85 13.15 -16.39
CA PRO A 131 -18.95 12.66 -17.43
C PRO A 131 -17.47 12.68 -17.02
N GLU A 132 -17.05 13.62 -16.17
CA GLU A 132 -15.66 13.71 -15.68
C GLU A 132 -15.31 12.58 -14.69
N TYR A 133 -16.28 11.86 -14.16
CA TYR A 133 -16.14 10.72 -13.23
C TYR A 133 -16.41 9.39 -13.94
N ALA A 134 -16.67 9.44 -15.25
CA ALA A 134 -16.94 8.26 -16.04
C ALA A 134 -15.69 7.35 -16.13
N PRO A 135 -15.91 6.02 -16.26
CA PRO A 135 -14.87 5.12 -16.73
C PRO A 135 -14.27 5.62 -18.04
N THR A 136 -12.95 5.57 -18.17
CA THR A 136 -12.26 5.94 -19.41
C THR A 136 -12.52 4.93 -20.52
N GLU A 137 -12.03 5.18 -21.73
CA GLU A 137 -12.15 4.23 -22.84
C GLU A 137 -11.49 2.88 -22.54
N ALA A 138 -10.32 2.90 -21.89
CA ALA A 138 -9.55 1.69 -21.54
C ALA A 138 -10.06 0.97 -20.29
N ASP A 139 -10.84 1.66 -19.46
CA ASP A 139 -11.47 1.05 -18.29
C ASP A 139 -12.59 0.07 -18.69
N ALA A 140 -12.90 -0.84 -17.76
CA ALA A 140 -14.07 -1.71 -17.86
C ALA A 140 -15.36 -0.89 -18.03
N ASN A 141 -16.42 -1.53 -18.56
CA ASN A 141 -17.70 -0.86 -18.76
C ASN A 141 -18.31 -0.35 -17.45
N CYS A 142 -18.03 -1.00 -16.32
CA CYS A 142 -18.36 -0.51 -14.99
C CYS A 142 -17.11 -0.55 -14.12
N LEU A 143 -16.90 0.49 -13.32
CA LEU A 143 -15.85 0.54 -12.30
C LEU A 143 -16.43 0.20 -10.93
N THR A 144 -15.62 -0.46 -10.10
CA THR A 144 -15.93 -0.76 -8.69
C THR A 144 -15.60 0.44 -7.83
N TRP A 145 -16.52 0.80 -6.94
CA TRP A 145 -16.33 1.75 -5.84
C TRP A 145 -17.03 1.20 -4.59
N ILE A 146 -16.82 1.87 -3.47
CA ILE A 146 -17.54 1.57 -2.23
C ILE A 146 -18.36 2.76 -1.76
N TYR A 147 -19.21 2.50 -0.78
CA TYR A 147 -19.75 3.53 0.09
C TYR A 147 -19.76 3.00 1.52
N HIS A 148 -19.52 3.85 2.50
CA HIS A 148 -19.46 3.47 3.91
C HIS A 148 -19.87 4.62 4.83
N SER A 149 -20.09 4.34 6.12
CA SER A 149 -20.26 5.41 7.11
C SER A 149 -18.90 6.03 7.45
N HIS A 150 -18.89 7.33 7.72
CA HIS A 150 -17.69 8.14 7.82
C HIS A 150 -17.78 9.15 8.99
N GLY A 151 -18.38 8.73 10.11
CA GLY A 151 -18.25 9.45 11.38
C GLY A 151 -16.87 9.19 11.97
N ASP A 152 -16.62 7.93 12.33
CA ASP A 152 -15.28 7.37 12.57
C ASP A 152 -15.13 6.21 11.59
N ALA A 153 -14.64 6.50 10.38
CA ALA A 153 -14.71 5.57 9.25
C ALA A 153 -14.15 4.17 9.58
N PRO A 154 -12.97 4.01 10.20
CA PRO A 154 -12.49 2.70 10.61
C PRO A 154 -13.46 1.94 11.53
N LYS A 155 -13.92 2.56 12.62
CA LYS A 155 -14.84 1.92 13.58
C LYS A 155 -16.19 1.60 12.96
N ASP A 156 -16.68 2.49 12.09
CA ASP A 156 -17.94 2.33 11.36
C ASP A 156 -17.87 1.15 10.38
N ILE A 157 -16.76 1.03 9.63
CA ILE A 157 -16.50 -0.09 8.70
C ILE A 157 -16.36 -1.40 9.47
N SER A 158 -15.54 -1.45 10.52
CA SER A 158 -15.38 -2.64 11.38
C SER A 158 -16.70 -3.06 12.02
N SER A 159 -17.58 -2.10 12.35
CA SER A 159 -18.93 -2.38 12.84
C SER A 159 -19.86 -2.97 11.77
N GLY A 160 -19.51 -2.87 10.48
CA GLY A 160 -20.19 -3.53 9.36
C GLY A 160 -20.74 -2.62 8.27
N LEU A 161 -20.50 -1.30 8.33
CA LEU A 161 -21.14 -0.31 7.47
C LEU A 161 -20.38 -0.01 6.20
N ILE A 162 -20.43 -0.95 5.27
CA ILE A 162 -19.79 -0.83 3.96
C ILE A 162 -20.65 -1.51 2.89
N GLY A 163 -20.67 -0.96 1.68
CA GLY A 163 -21.34 -1.53 0.52
C GLY A 163 -20.65 -1.13 -0.79
N ALA A 164 -21.13 -1.64 -1.92
CA ALA A 164 -20.52 -1.41 -3.22
C ALA A 164 -21.35 -0.47 -4.10
N LEU A 165 -20.67 0.41 -4.81
CA LEU A 165 -21.22 1.30 -5.82
C LEU A 165 -20.52 1.04 -7.14
N LEU A 166 -21.29 0.83 -8.21
CA LEU A 166 -20.75 0.68 -9.56
C LEU A 166 -21.15 1.88 -10.43
N THR A 167 -20.16 2.56 -11.02
CA THR A 167 -20.42 3.56 -12.06
C THR A 167 -20.10 2.97 -13.44
N CYS A 168 -21.08 3.04 -14.33
CA CYS A 168 -21.04 2.37 -15.62
C CYS A 168 -21.08 3.35 -16.79
N LYS A 169 -20.44 2.97 -17.90
CA LYS A 169 -20.62 3.62 -19.21
C LYS A 169 -22.10 3.54 -19.61
N LYS A 170 -22.57 4.58 -20.29
CA LYS A 170 -23.97 4.69 -20.71
C LYS A 170 -24.39 3.54 -21.63
N GLY A 171 -25.55 2.93 -21.37
CA GLY A 171 -26.10 1.80 -22.11
C GLY A 171 -25.56 0.42 -21.70
N THR A 172 -24.86 0.32 -20.58
CA THR A 172 -24.36 -0.95 -20.03
C THR A 172 -25.43 -1.67 -19.20
N LEU A 173 -26.25 -0.90 -18.47
CA LEU A 173 -27.28 -1.40 -17.56
C LEU A 173 -28.62 -1.57 -18.28
N ASP A 174 -29.32 -2.66 -17.97
CA ASP A 174 -30.68 -2.92 -18.47
C ASP A 174 -31.76 -2.22 -17.62
N SER A 175 -33.03 -2.39 -18.00
CA SER A 175 -34.17 -1.81 -17.26
C SER A 175 -34.29 -2.26 -15.79
N LYS A 176 -33.60 -3.34 -15.40
CA LYS A 176 -33.57 -3.89 -14.04
C LYS A 176 -32.27 -3.57 -13.32
N GLN A 177 -31.44 -2.67 -13.87
CA GLN A 177 -30.12 -2.34 -13.33
C GLN A 177 -29.16 -3.54 -13.31
N LYS A 178 -29.39 -4.58 -14.12
CA LYS A 178 -28.41 -5.66 -14.34
C LYS A 178 -27.51 -5.27 -15.52
N ARG A 179 -26.23 -5.64 -15.44
CA ARG A 179 -25.29 -5.49 -16.56
C ARG A 179 -25.69 -6.38 -17.73
N SER A 180 -25.69 -5.81 -18.93
CA SER A 180 -26.05 -6.52 -20.17
C SER A 180 -24.83 -7.09 -20.91
N ASP A 181 -23.63 -6.67 -20.54
CA ASP A 181 -22.36 -7.03 -21.19
C ASP A 181 -21.70 -8.31 -20.62
N VAL A 182 -22.16 -8.77 -19.45
CA VAL A 182 -21.67 -9.98 -18.77
C VAL A 182 -22.84 -10.88 -18.32
N ASP A 183 -22.58 -12.18 -18.15
CA ASP A 183 -23.61 -13.13 -17.70
C ASP A 183 -23.89 -12.94 -16.21
N GLU A 184 -22.83 -12.79 -15.41
CA GLU A 184 -22.88 -12.53 -13.97
C GLU A 184 -21.79 -11.53 -13.54
N ASP A 185 -22.10 -10.72 -12.52
CA ASP A 185 -21.18 -9.83 -11.84
C ASP A 185 -21.21 -10.06 -10.31
N PHE A 186 -20.05 -10.34 -9.72
CA PHE A 186 -19.90 -10.59 -8.28
C PHE A 186 -19.12 -9.48 -7.60
N ILE A 187 -19.52 -9.14 -6.37
CA ILE A 187 -18.80 -8.21 -5.50
C ILE A 187 -18.13 -9.01 -4.38
N LEU A 188 -16.81 -8.85 -4.22
CA LEU A 188 -16.03 -9.51 -3.19
C LEU A 188 -15.15 -8.49 -2.44
N MET A 189 -15.36 -8.39 -1.14
CA MET A 189 -14.52 -7.65 -0.21
C MET A 189 -13.57 -8.62 0.47
N PHE A 190 -12.27 -8.37 0.38
CA PHE A 190 -11.25 -9.05 1.17
C PHE A 190 -10.91 -8.14 2.35
N SER A 191 -11.03 -8.66 3.57
CA SER A 191 -10.82 -7.86 4.78
C SER A 191 -10.56 -8.74 5.99
N VAL A 192 -9.56 -8.35 6.77
CA VAL A 192 -9.39 -8.74 8.16
C VAL A 192 -10.33 -7.86 8.99
N VAL A 193 -11.55 -8.35 9.22
CA VAL A 193 -12.56 -7.56 9.94
C VAL A 193 -12.21 -7.55 11.42
N ASP A 194 -11.61 -6.45 11.88
CA ASP A 194 -11.21 -6.25 13.26
C ASP A 194 -12.41 -5.86 14.15
N GLU A 195 -12.94 -6.83 14.89
CA GLU A 195 -14.04 -6.60 15.84
C GLU A 195 -13.58 -5.89 17.13
N ASN A 196 -12.28 -5.74 17.38
CA ASN A 196 -11.76 -4.93 18.48
C ASN A 196 -12.03 -3.43 18.25
N LEU A 197 -12.08 -2.99 16.99
CA LEU A 197 -12.41 -1.61 16.60
C LEU A 197 -13.92 -1.35 16.51
N SER A 198 -14.74 -2.40 16.48
CA SER A 198 -16.19 -2.32 16.38
C SER A 198 -16.79 -1.52 17.54
N TRP A 199 -17.76 -0.65 17.24
CA TRP A 199 -18.54 0.07 18.25
C TRP A 199 -19.28 -0.87 19.22
N TYR A 200 -19.44 -2.14 18.84
CA TYR A 200 -20.19 -3.14 19.59
C TYR A 200 -19.31 -4.12 20.38
N LEU A 201 -18.00 -3.90 20.49
CA LEU A 201 -17.10 -4.82 21.22
C LEU A 201 -17.59 -5.10 22.66
N GLU A 202 -17.88 -4.05 23.43
CA GLU A 202 -18.38 -4.18 24.81
C GLU A 202 -19.69 -4.98 24.88
N GLU A 203 -20.59 -4.74 23.94
CA GLU A 203 -21.85 -5.47 23.86
C GLU A 203 -21.63 -6.93 23.47
N ASN A 204 -20.68 -7.21 22.59
CA ASN A 204 -20.29 -8.55 22.19
C ASN A 204 -19.68 -9.33 23.36
N ILE A 205 -18.76 -8.72 24.12
CA ILE A 205 -18.19 -9.32 25.34
C ILE A 205 -19.32 -9.69 26.31
N LYS A 206 -20.25 -8.76 26.56
CA LYS A 206 -21.37 -8.99 27.47
C LYS A 206 -22.34 -10.07 26.99
N MET A 207 -22.58 -10.17 25.69
CA MET A 207 -23.51 -11.15 25.11
C MET A 207 -22.91 -12.54 25.00
N PHE A 208 -21.61 -12.65 24.71
CA PHE A 208 -21.00 -13.91 24.29
C PHE A 208 -19.98 -14.44 25.30
N CYS A 209 -19.20 -13.63 26.01
CA CYS A 209 -18.24 -14.14 27.01
C CYS A 209 -18.94 -14.47 28.34
N SER A 210 -18.61 -15.63 28.92
CA SER A 210 -19.19 -16.02 30.23
C SER A 210 -18.44 -15.43 31.41
N ASP A 211 -17.16 -15.10 31.26
CA ASP A 211 -16.33 -14.44 32.28
C ASP A 211 -15.96 -13.02 31.81
N GLN A 212 -16.82 -12.05 32.15
CA GLN A 212 -16.67 -10.68 31.69
C GLN A 212 -15.50 -9.96 32.37
N ASP A 213 -15.25 -10.25 33.65
CA ASP A 213 -14.17 -9.59 34.39
C ASP A 213 -12.81 -10.00 33.85
N ALA A 214 -12.60 -11.30 33.59
CA ALA A 214 -11.38 -11.79 32.95
C ALA A 214 -11.23 -11.24 31.52
N THR A 215 -12.31 -11.24 30.72
CA THR A 215 -12.26 -10.71 29.35
C THR A 215 -11.90 -9.22 29.33
N ASN A 216 -12.47 -8.42 30.24
CA ASN A 216 -12.17 -7.00 30.33
C ASN A 216 -10.73 -6.75 30.78
N GLN A 217 -10.15 -7.61 31.61
CA GLN A 217 -8.73 -7.54 31.95
C GLN A 217 -7.86 -7.81 30.71
N LEU A 218 -8.16 -8.85 29.93
CA LEU A 218 -7.43 -9.15 28.68
C LEU A 218 -7.52 -7.97 27.70
N LYS A 219 -8.72 -7.42 27.50
CA LYS A 219 -8.94 -6.25 26.65
C LYS A 219 -8.12 -5.04 27.11
N ASN A 220 -8.14 -4.74 28.41
CA ASN A 220 -7.45 -3.57 28.97
C ASN A 220 -5.92 -3.74 28.98
N ASN A 221 -5.43 -4.97 29.06
CA ASN A 221 -4.00 -5.29 28.98
C ASN A 221 -3.53 -5.49 27.53
N ALA A 222 -4.38 -5.22 26.53
CA ALA A 222 -4.10 -5.44 25.12
C ALA A 222 -3.58 -6.86 24.81
N ASP A 223 -4.14 -7.88 25.47
CA ASP A 223 -3.76 -9.28 25.28
C ASP A 223 -3.82 -9.69 23.80
N GLU A 224 -2.68 -10.09 23.25
CA GLU A 224 -2.53 -10.40 21.82
C GLU A 224 -3.45 -11.52 21.37
N GLU A 225 -3.54 -12.62 22.13
CA GLU A 225 -4.40 -13.75 21.76
C GLU A 225 -5.89 -13.38 21.74
N PHE A 226 -6.34 -12.53 22.68
CA PHE A 226 -7.72 -12.04 22.68
C PHE A 226 -7.97 -11.14 21.47
N ARG A 227 -7.07 -10.21 21.17
CA ARG A 227 -7.20 -9.32 20.01
C ARG A 227 -7.20 -10.11 18.70
N GLU A 228 -6.26 -11.03 18.54
CA GLU A 228 -6.12 -11.90 17.38
C GLU A 228 -7.38 -12.74 17.14
N SER A 229 -7.96 -13.29 18.21
CA SER A 229 -9.20 -14.08 18.09
C SER A 229 -10.40 -13.30 17.52
N ASN A 230 -10.33 -11.97 17.54
CA ASN A 230 -11.36 -11.07 17.00
C ASN A 230 -11.01 -10.49 15.61
N LEU A 231 -9.89 -10.91 15.01
CA LEU A 231 -9.49 -10.57 13.65
C LEU A 231 -10.07 -11.57 12.65
N MET A 232 -11.19 -11.20 12.02
CA MET A 232 -11.93 -12.11 11.15
C MET A 232 -11.47 -12.01 9.69
N HIS A 233 -10.51 -12.85 9.31
CA HIS A 233 -9.91 -12.97 7.97
C HIS A 233 -10.90 -13.48 6.90
N SER A 234 -11.66 -12.58 6.30
CA SER A 234 -12.90 -12.93 5.62
C SER A 234 -13.04 -12.44 4.17
N ILE A 235 -13.88 -13.12 3.41
CA ILE A 235 -14.41 -12.66 2.11
C ILE A 235 -15.89 -12.35 2.30
N ASN A 236 -16.31 -11.09 2.18
CA ASN A 236 -17.68 -10.62 2.48
C ASN A 236 -18.18 -11.00 3.89
N GLY A 237 -17.28 -11.18 4.87
CA GLY A 237 -17.61 -11.66 6.22
C GLY A 237 -17.86 -13.17 6.32
N TYR A 238 -17.31 -13.94 5.38
CA TYR A 238 -17.28 -15.39 5.40
C TYR A 238 -15.84 -15.90 5.49
N VAL A 239 -15.63 -16.95 6.27
CA VAL A 239 -14.32 -17.51 6.65
C VAL A 239 -14.34 -19.03 6.49
N TYR A 240 -13.18 -19.64 6.28
CA TYR A 240 -13.00 -21.09 6.13
C TYR A 240 -13.91 -21.71 5.06
N GLY A 241 -14.06 -21.05 3.90
CA GLY A 241 -14.77 -21.61 2.76
C GLY A 241 -16.30 -21.59 2.86
N ASN A 242 -16.88 -20.86 3.81
CA ASN A 242 -18.33 -20.86 4.08
C ASN A 242 -19.14 -19.82 3.29
N LEU A 243 -18.52 -19.05 2.39
CA LEU A 243 -19.22 -18.16 1.46
C LEU A 243 -20.20 -18.98 0.60
N PRO A 244 -21.47 -18.53 0.46
CA PRO A 244 -22.43 -19.20 -0.41
C PRO A 244 -21.94 -19.34 -1.86
N GLU A 245 -22.32 -20.44 -2.51
CA GLU A 245 -21.81 -20.84 -3.83
C GLU A 245 -21.93 -19.73 -4.89
N LEU A 246 -20.79 -19.35 -5.47
CA LEU A 246 -20.69 -18.47 -6.62
C LEU A 246 -20.81 -19.28 -7.92
N LYS A 247 -21.93 -19.18 -8.63
CA LYS A 247 -22.23 -20.03 -9.79
C LYS A 247 -21.89 -19.30 -11.09
N VAL A 248 -21.02 -19.92 -11.89
CA VAL A 248 -20.59 -19.40 -13.20
C VAL A 248 -20.71 -20.46 -14.29
N CYS A 249 -20.73 -20.00 -15.54
CA CYS A 249 -20.99 -20.83 -16.70
C CYS A 249 -19.78 -20.89 -17.64
N VAL A 250 -19.37 -22.09 -18.05
CA VAL A 250 -18.26 -22.29 -19.01
C VAL A 250 -18.49 -21.45 -20.28
N GLY A 251 -17.45 -20.71 -20.68
CA GLY A 251 -17.44 -19.91 -21.91
C GLY A 251 -18.27 -18.63 -21.86
N ARG A 252 -18.86 -18.28 -20.71
CA ARG A 252 -19.59 -17.02 -20.52
C ARG A 252 -18.75 -16.03 -19.72
N SER A 253 -18.85 -14.75 -20.07
CA SER A 253 -18.09 -13.69 -19.39
C SER A 253 -18.65 -13.43 -17.99
N VAL A 254 -17.76 -13.33 -17.01
CA VAL A 254 -18.05 -12.97 -15.62
C VAL A 254 -17.23 -11.74 -15.25
N SER A 255 -17.86 -10.77 -14.58
CA SER A 255 -17.15 -9.63 -14.00
C SER A 255 -16.97 -9.84 -12.51
N TRP A 256 -15.75 -9.64 -12.04
CA TRP A 256 -15.39 -9.66 -10.63
C TRP A 256 -15.08 -8.23 -10.19
N HIS A 257 -15.83 -7.73 -9.23
CA HIS A 257 -15.62 -6.44 -8.59
C HIS A 257 -15.02 -6.71 -7.22
N LEU A 258 -13.72 -6.47 -7.07
CA LEU A 258 -12.99 -6.76 -5.86
C LEU A 258 -12.54 -5.48 -5.17
N PHE A 259 -12.53 -5.49 -3.85
CA PHE A 259 -11.89 -4.44 -3.08
C PHE A 259 -11.33 -4.95 -1.76
N GLY A 260 -10.25 -4.32 -1.31
CA GLY A 260 -9.70 -4.51 0.04
C GLY A 260 -10.21 -3.41 0.97
N ILE A 261 -10.31 -3.70 2.27
CA ILE A 261 -10.59 -2.68 3.30
C ILE A 261 -10.03 -3.15 4.64
N GLY A 262 -9.48 -2.23 5.43
CA GLY A 262 -9.03 -2.52 6.79
C GLY A 262 -7.77 -1.75 7.16
N ASN A 263 -6.72 -2.45 7.59
CA ASN A 263 -5.55 -1.86 8.23
C ASN A 263 -4.22 -2.30 7.59
N GLU A 264 -3.09 -2.11 8.27
CA GLU A 264 -1.75 -2.48 7.78
C GLU A 264 -1.61 -3.98 7.49
N VAL A 265 -2.34 -4.85 8.20
CA VAL A 265 -2.37 -6.28 7.88
C VAL A 265 -3.15 -6.59 6.60
N ASP A 266 -3.96 -5.67 6.06
CA ASP A 266 -4.87 -5.94 4.94
C ASP A 266 -4.20 -5.91 3.56
N ILE A 267 -3.17 -6.74 3.40
CA ILE A 267 -2.60 -7.09 2.10
C ILE A 267 -3.25 -8.36 1.60
N HIS A 268 -3.97 -8.30 0.48
CA HIS A 268 -4.68 -9.46 -0.04
C HIS A 268 -4.24 -9.82 -1.44
N SER A 269 -3.81 -11.06 -1.62
CA SER A 269 -3.49 -11.63 -2.93
C SER A 269 -4.58 -12.58 -3.37
N ALA A 270 -5.65 -12.04 -3.96
CA ALA A 270 -6.81 -12.81 -4.39
C ALA A 270 -6.47 -13.68 -5.60
N TYR A 271 -6.50 -15.01 -5.41
CA TYR A 271 -6.13 -16.00 -6.42
C TYR A 271 -7.31 -16.91 -6.78
N PHE A 272 -7.60 -16.98 -8.08
CA PHE A 272 -8.69 -17.78 -8.63
C PHE A 272 -8.12 -19.08 -9.20
N HIS A 273 -8.14 -20.16 -8.41
CA HIS A 273 -7.52 -21.42 -8.79
C HIS A 273 -8.06 -21.94 -10.12
N GLY A 274 -7.16 -22.32 -11.03
CA GLY A 274 -7.49 -22.93 -12.32
C GLY A 274 -7.94 -21.97 -13.42
N HIS A 275 -8.01 -20.66 -13.14
CA HIS A 275 -8.41 -19.65 -14.11
C HIS A 275 -7.50 -18.43 -14.03
N THR A 276 -7.53 -17.62 -15.09
CA THR A 276 -6.80 -16.35 -15.14
C THR A 276 -7.79 -15.22 -15.37
N LEU A 277 -7.42 -14.04 -14.90
CA LEU A 277 -8.22 -12.84 -14.97
C LEU A 277 -7.64 -11.89 -16.02
N LEU A 278 -8.49 -10.97 -16.49
CA LEU A 278 -8.09 -9.83 -17.27
C LEU A 278 -8.40 -8.56 -16.46
N ASP A 279 -7.36 -7.86 -16.04
CA ASP A 279 -7.42 -6.58 -15.32
C ASP A 279 -6.67 -5.50 -16.10
N ARG A 280 -7.30 -4.36 -16.35
CA ARG A 280 -6.74 -3.24 -17.15
C ARG A 280 -6.02 -3.70 -18.43
N MET A 281 -6.63 -4.65 -19.16
CA MET A 281 -6.11 -5.29 -20.38
C MET A 281 -4.86 -6.18 -20.23
N HIS A 282 -4.43 -6.46 -19.00
CA HIS A 282 -3.34 -7.38 -18.70
C HIS A 282 -3.89 -8.69 -18.14
N ARG A 283 -3.32 -9.82 -18.57
CA ARG A 283 -3.66 -11.12 -17.98
C ARG A 283 -2.93 -11.24 -16.66
N THR A 284 -3.66 -11.61 -15.62
CA THR A 284 -3.11 -11.81 -14.28
C THR A 284 -3.65 -13.09 -13.66
N ASP A 285 -2.84 -13.69 -12.81
CA ASP A 285 -3.20 -14.85 -12.00
C ASP A 285 -3.72 -14.41 -10.62
N VAL A 286 -3.16 -13.32 -10.08
CA VAL A 286 -3.44 -12.79 -8.73
C VAL A 286 -3.84 -11.32 -8.83
N LEU A 287 -4.77 -10.89 -7.97
CA LEU A 287 -5.10 -9.49 -7.76
C LEU A 287 -4.70 -9.07 -6.36
N SER A 288 -3.79 -8.10 -6.27
CA SER A 288 -3.41 -7.46 -5.00
C SER A 288 -4.47 -6.42 -4.61
N LEU A 289 -4.96 -6.48 -3.38
CA LEU A 289 -5.95 -5.56 -2.81
C LEU A 289 -5.44 -5.08 -1.46
N PHE A 290 -5.48 -3.77 -1.24
CA PHE A 290 -5.11 -3.08 0.00
C PHE A 290 -6.31 -2.28 0.52
N PRO A 291 -6.22 -1.60 1.68
CA PRO A 291 -7.34 -0.81 2.20
C PRO A 291 -7.87 0.23 1.20
N ALA A 292 -9.11 0.06 0.75
CA ALA A 292 -9.78 0.86 -0.28
C ALA A 292 -9.17 0.77 -1.70
N THR A 293 -8.42 -0.29 -2.02
CA THR A 293 -8.07 -0.61 -3.41
C THR A 293 -9.31 -1.13 -4.14
N PHE A 294 -9.62 -0.58 -5.32
CA PHE A 294 -10.77 -1.01 -6.13
C PHE A 294 -10.34 -1.62 -7.46
N VAL A 295 -10.79 -2.85 -7.72
CA VAL A 295 -10.47 -3.60 -8.94
C VAL A 295 -11.72 -4.10 -9.64
N THR A 296 -11.74 -4.02 -10.97
CA THR A 296 -12.73 -4.70 -11.81
C THR A 296 -12.00 -5.60 -12.80
N ALA A 297 -12.10 -6.90 -12.60
CA ALA A 297 -11.50 -7.91 -13.45
C ALA A 297 -12.55 -8.73 -14.20
N THR A 298 -12.18 -9.25 -15.37
CA THR A 298 -13.08 -10.10 -16.18
C THR A 298 -12.50 -11.50 -16.33
N MET A 299 -13.38 -12.50 -16.37
CA MET A 299 -13.03 -13.91 -16.51
C MET A 299 -13.93 -14.59 -17.54
N ILE A 300 -13.35 -15.49 -18.34
CA ILE A 300 -14.10 -16.47 -19.13
C ILE A 300 -13.67 -17.87 -18.67
N PRO A 301 -14.48 -18.57 -17.86
CA PRO A 301 -14.09 -19.85 -17.29
C PRO A 301 -14.09 -20.93 -18.37
N LYS A 302 -13.04 -21.75 -18.39
CA LYS A 302 -12.82 -22.78 -19.43
C LYS A 302 -13.11 -24.19 -18.91
N THR A 303 -12.88 -24.45 -17.64
CA THR A 303 -12.88 -25.80 -17.05
C THR A 303 -13.98 -25.94 -16.00
N LYS A 304 -14.81 -26.99 -16.17
CA LYS A 304 -15.87 -27.33 -15.21
C LYS A 304 -15.27 -27.82 -13.90
N GLY A 305 -15.89 -27.48 -12.79
CA GLY A 305 -15.46 -27.93 -11.48
C GLY A 305 -15.83 -26.95 -10.38
N LYS A 306 -15.56 -27.38 -9.14
CA LYS A 306 -15.56 -26.52 -7.97
C LYS A 306 -14.12 -26.07 -7.73
N TRP A 307 -13.90 -24.78 -7.74
CA TRP A 307 -12.58 -24.16 -7.70
C TRP A 307 -12.43 -23.34 -6.43
N LEU A 308 -11.22 -23.35 -5.86
CA LEU A 308 -10.88 -22.54 -4.70
C LEU A 308 -10.66 -21.09 -5.14
N LEU A 309 -11.16 -20.16 -4.32
CA LEU A 309 -10.81 -18.76 -4.33
C LEU A 309 -10.18 -18.48 -2.96
N SER A 310 -8.95 -17.99 -2.92
CA SER A 310 -8.31 -17.69 -1.64
C SER A 310 -7.42 -16.47 -1.72
N CYS A 311 -7.14 -15.88 -0.55
CA CYS A 311 -5.95 -15.08 -0.39
C CYS A 311 -4.70 -15.99 -0.46
N GLN A 312 -3.57 -15.45 -0.92
CA GLN A 312 -2.29 -16.15 -1.00
C GLN A 312 -1.22 -15.53 -0.09
N VAL A 313 -1.63 -14.58 0.77
CA VAL A 313 -0.85 -14.22 1.96
C VAL A 313 -0.95 -15.38 2.94
N ASN A 314 0.19 -15.89 3.39
CA ASN A 314 0.28 -17.14 4.16
C ASN A 314 -0.61 -17.10 5.41
N ASP A 315 -0.57 -16.02 6.17
CA ASP A 315 -1.28 -15.94 7.46
C ASP A 315 -2.79 -15.80 7.23
N HIS A 316 -3.19 -15.01 6.23
CA HIS A 316 -4.60 -14.86 5.85
C HIS A 316 -5.23 -16.16 5.36
N VAL A 317 -4.49 -16.95 4.57
CA VAL A 317 -5.01 -18.21 4.04
C VAL A 317 -5.14 -19.26 5.14
N GLN A 318 -4.20 -19.28 6.09
CA GLN A 318 -4.24 -20.14 7.27
C GLN A 318 -5.38 -19.75 8.23
N ALA A 319 -5.57 -18.44 8.44
CA ALA A 319 -6.66 -17.89 9.26
C ALA A 319 -8.05 -17.98 8.59
N GLY A 320 -8.13 -18.54 7.37
CA GLY A 320 -9.38 -18.97 6.76
C GLY A 320 -9.92 -18.06 5.65
N MET A 321 -9.13 -17.16 5.08
CA MET A 321 -9.56 -16.30 3.97
C MET A 321 -9.65 -17.07 2.64
N GLN A 322 -10.66 -17.93 2.57
CA GLN A 322 -10.89 -18.90 1.50
C GLN A 322 -12.38 -19.05 1.20
N SER A 323 -12.68 -19.39 -0.05
CA SER A 323 -14.04 -19.55 -0.59
C SER A 323 -14.04 -20.45 -1.82
N PHE A 324 -15.22 -20.80 -2.35
CA PHE A 324 -15.35 -21.61 -3.56
C PHE A 324 -16.25 -20.95 -4.59
N TYR A 325 -15.94 -21.18 -5.86
CA TYR A 325 -16.82 -20.90 -6.99
C TYR A 325 -17.03 -22.16 -7.83
N GLU A 326 -18.21 -22.31 -8.42
CA GLU A 326 -18.61 -23.48 -9.19
C GLU A 326 -18.80 -23.11 -10.66
N VAL A 327 -18.03 -23.76 -11.53
CA VAL A 327 -18.12 -23.62 -12.98
C VAL A 327 -18.93 -24.77 -13.54
N SER A 328 -20.11 -24.46 -14.08
CA SER A 328 -21.05 -25.43 -14.64
C SER A 328 -21.25 -25.25 -16.15
N ALA A 329 -21.87 -26.24 -16.81
CA ALA A 329 -22.03 -26.23 -18.26
C ALA A 329 -23.05 -25.19 -18.78
N CYS A 330 -24.10 -24.89 -18.01
CA CYS A 330 -25.19 -23.98 -18.38
C CYS A 330 -25.75 -24.17 -19.80
N GLY A 331 -25.82 -25.41 -20.28
CA GLY A 331 -26.28 -25.74 -21.64
C GLY A 331 -25.28 -25.48 -22.77
N SER A 332 -24.03 -25.11 -22.48
CA SER A 332 -22.98 -24.95 -23.48
C SER A 332 -22.46 -26.32 -23.96
N THR A 333 -22.39 -26.50 -25.27
CA THR A 333 -21.77 -27.65 -25.96
C THR A 333 -20.28 -27.43 -26.20
N ALA A 334 -19.67 -26.40 -25.57
CA ALA A 334 -18.29 -26.04 -25.80
C ALA A 334 -17.36 -27.19 -25.39
N SER A 335 -16.77 -27.84 -26.40
CA SER A 335 -15.67 -28.78 -26.23
C SER A 335 -14.39 -27.96 -26.07
N ALA A 336 -13.72 -28.10 -24.93
CA ALA A 336 -12.35 -27.63 -24.76
C ALA A 336 -11.42 -28.55 -25.58
N THR A 337 -11.24 -28.24 -26.85
CA THR A 337 -10.17 -28.84 -27.67
C THR A 337 -9.37 -27.73 -28.31
N GLU A 338 -8.45 -27.16 -27.54
CA GLU A 338 -7.29 -26.46 -28.13
C GLU A 338 -6.39 -27.51 -28.79
N ALA A 339 -5.77 -27.14 -29.91
CA ALA A 339 -4.83 -27.97 -30.65
C ALA A 339 -3.69 -28.46 -29.74
N PRO A 340 -3.09 -29.65 -30.01
CA PRO A 340 -2.02 -30.15 -29.16
C PRO A 340 -0.82 -29.21 -29.21
N GLY A 341 -0.60 -28.47 -28.12
CA GLY A 341 0.65 -27.77 -27.87
C GLY A 341 1.82 -28.76 -27.82
N LYS A 342 3.05 -28.25 -27.90
CA LYS A 342 4.25 -29.08 -27.73
C LYS A 342 4.28 -29.63 -26.30
N GLU A 343 4.19 -30.95 -26.15
CA GLU A 343 4.38 -31.62 -24.86
C GLU A 343 5.82 -31.38 -24.36
N ARG A 344 5.95 -30.94 -23.10
CA ARG A 344 7.23 -30.75 -22.42
C ARG A 344 7.24 -31.60 -21.16
N ARG A 345 8.23 -32.48 -21.04
CA ARG A 345 8.41 -33.34 -19.87
C ARG A 345 9.53 -32.76 -19.01
N PHE A 346 9.26 -32.63 -17.71
CA PHE A 346 10.23 -32.23 -16.70
C PHE A 346 10.23 -33.29 -15.60
N TYR A 347 11.41 -33.60 -15.07
CA TYR A 347 11.58 -34.52 -13.96
C TYR A 347 12.14 -33.69 -12.79
N ILE A 348 11.37 -33.60 -11.70
CA ILE A 348 11.66 -32.73 -10.56
C ILE A 348 11.36 -33.52 -9.29
N ALA A 349 12.27 -33.50 -8.32
CA ALA A 349 12.08 -34.07 -7.00
C ALA A 349 12.34 -33.01 -5.92
N ALA A 350 11.68 -33.12 -4.78
CA ALA A 350 12.04 -32.36 -3.58
C ALA A 350 13.16 -33.12 -2.83
N GLU A 351 14.25 -32.43 -2.51
CA GLU A 351 15.37 -32.99 -1.75
C GLU A 351 15.73 -32.12 -0.56
N GLU A 352 16.04 -32.76 0.56
CA GLU A 352 16.57 -32.11 1.75
C GLU A 352 18.02 -31.70 1.56
N MET A 353 18.35 -30.48 1.97
CA MET A 353 19.70 -29.95 1.93
C MET A 353 19.92 -28.92 3.04
N VAL A 354 21.18 -28.76 3.44
CA VAL A 354 21.57 -27.59 4.25
C VAL A 354 21.74 -26.41 3.29
N TRP A 355 20.92 -25.40 3.49
CA TRP A 355 20.98 -24.11 2.84
C TRP A 355 21.79 -23.14 3.70
N ASP A 356 22.63 -22.33 3.06
CA ASP A 356 23.44 -21.29 3.69
C ASP A 356 23.07 -19.96 3.03
N TYR A 357 22.46 -19.05 3.81
CA TYR A 357 21.96 -17.77 3.30
C TYR A 357 23.08 -16.79 2.93
N ALA A 358 24.30 -17.01 3.42
CA ALA A 358 25.46 -16.23 3.04
C ALA A 358 26.74 -17.08 3.06
N PRO A 359 26.98 -17.89 2.02
CA PRO A 359 28.09 -18.84 1.98
C PRO A 359 29.49 -18.23 2.18
N SER A 360 29.66 -16.93 1.92
CA SER A 360 30.93 -16.22 2.14
C SER A 360 31.22 -15.90 3.60
N GLY A 361 30.18 -15.84 4.47
CA GLY A 361 30.27 -15.29 5.82
C GLY A 361 30.52 -13.77 5.89
N MET A 362 30.45 -13.08 4.74
CA MET A 362 30.73 -11.65 4.60
C MET A 362 29.49 -10.90 4.09
N ASN A 363 29.32 -9.69 4.62
CA ASN A 363 28.44 -8.69 4.05
C ASN A 363 29.20 -7.99 2.91
N TYR A 364 28.88 -8.30 1.65
CA TYR A 364 29.56 -7.70 0.51
C TYR A 364 29.15 -6.24 0.25
N MET A 365 28.09 -5.75 0.89
CA MET A 365 27.68 -4.34 0.81
C MET A 365 28.65 -3.44 1.61
N THR A 366 29.13 -3.94 2.76
CA THR A 366 30.05 -3.20 3.65
C THR A 366 31.48 -3.74 3.64
N ASN A 367 31.70 -4.91 3.03
CA ASN A 367 32.94 -5.70 3.06
C ASN A 367 33.40 -6.05 4.48
N LYS A 368 32.46 -6.41 5.34
CA LYS A 368 32.71 -6.80 6.74
C LYS A 368 32.15 -8.20 7.05
N PRO A 369 32.63 -8.88 8.11
CA PRO A 369 32.04 -10.15 8.56
C PRO A 369 30.57 -9.96 8.97
N LEU A 370 29.72 -10.95 8.69
CA LEU A 370 28.29 -10.89 9.07
C LEU A 370 28.06 -10.93 10.59
N THR A 371 29.02 -11.47 11.34
CA THR A 371 28.98 -11.56 12.81
C THR A 371 29.80 -10.45 13.46
N GLU A 372 29.92 -9.28 12.83
CA GLU A 372 30.55 -8.13 13.48
C GLU A 372 29.63 -7.65 14.62
N PRO A 373 30.15 -7.46 15.85
CA PRO A 373 29.34 -6.98 16.96
C PRO A 373 28.67 -5.65 16.65
N ASP A 374 27.41 -5.50 17.10
CA ASP A 374 26.58 -4.32 16.91
C ASP A 374 26.28 -4.00 15.43
N SER A 375 26.35 -4.99 14.54
CA SER A 375 25.95 -4.86 13.13
C SER A 375 24.57 -5.44 12.87
N ASP A 376 23.83 -4.85 11.93
CA ASP A 376 22.47 -5.30 11.57
C ASP A 376 22.42 -6.77 11.13
N SER A 377 23.54 -7.31 10.59
CA SER A 377 23.64 -8.71 10.18
C SER A 377 23.91 -9.68 11.34
N GLU A 378 24.32 -9.20 12.51
CA GLU A 378 24.72 -10.04 13.63
C GLU A 378 23.54 -10.87 14.15
N SER A 379 22.37 -10.26 14.30
CA SER A 379 21.15 -10.91 14.81
C SER A 379 20.77 -12.15 13.99
N TYR A 380 20.96 -12.13 12.67
CA TYR A 380 20.59 -13.23 11.77
C TYR A 380 21.69 -14.29 11.60
N PHE A 381 22.97 -13.92 11.74
CA PHE A 381 24.10 -14.80 11.40
C PHE A 381 24.92 -15.26 12.61
N SER A 382 24.81 -14.58 13.75
CA SER A 382 25.44 -15.00 14.99
C SER A 382 24.81 -16.30 15.52
N ARG A 383 25.58 -17.02 16.33
CA ARG A 383 25.11 -18.19 17.09
C ARG A 383 25.18 -17.96 18.59
N ASP A 384 25.59 -16.76 18.99
CA ASP A 384 25.55 -16.32 20.38
C ASP A 384 24.09 -15.97 20.74
N GLY A 385 23.74 -15.99 22.03
CA GLY A 385 22.37 -15.66 22.47
C GLY A 385 21.29 -16.72 22.21
N GLY A 386 21.65 -17.90 21.69
CA GLY A 386 20.69 -18.97 21.40
C GLY A 386 20.18 -19.00 19.95
N TYR A 387 20.68 -18.11 19.09
CA TYR A 387 20.31 -18.05 17.67
C TYR A 387 20.88 -19.23 16.85
N LEU A 388 20.22 -19.56 15.73
CA LEU A 388 20.62 -20.67 14.85
C LEU A 388 21.75 -20.28 13.88
N GLY A 389 21.86 -18.98 13.55
CA GLY A 389 22.77 -18.41 12.56
C GLY A 389 22.29 -18.64 11.12
N GLY A 390 23.17 -18.47 10.13
CA GLY A 390 22.77 -18.44 8.70
C GLY A 390 22.54 -19.78 7.99
N LYS A 391 22.45 -20.92 8.69
CA LYS A 391 22.39 -22.27 8.08
C LYS A 391 21.18 -23.06 8.53
N TYR A 392 20.41 -23.56 7.57
CA TYR A 392 19.14 -24.25 7.83
C TYR A 392 18.98 -25.49 6.94
N LEU A 393 18.40 -26.55 7.48
CA LEU A 393 17.89 -27.68 6.72
C LEU A 393 16.59 -27.24 6.02
N LYS A 394 16.54 -27.42 4.70
CA LYS A 394 15.41 -27.04 3.85
C LYS A 394 15.15 -28.12 2.81
N ALA A 395 13.94 -28.12 2.24
CA ALA A 395 13.61 -28.89 1.05
C ALA A 395 13.68 -28.00 -0.20
N ARG A 396 14.35 -28.47 -1.25
CA ARG A 396 14.49 -27.75 -2.52
C ARG A 396 14.02 -28.61 -3.71
N TYR A 397 13.38 -27.97 -4.69
CA TYR A 397 13.09 -28.61 -5.97
C TYR A 397 14.35 -28.78 -6.83
N ILE A 398 14.74 -30.02 -7.08
CA ILE A 398 15.88 -30.41 -7.90
C ILE A 398 15.39 -31.06 -9.20
N SER A 399 15.93 -30.61 -10.33
CA SER A 399 15.59 -31.17 -11.63
C SER A 399 16.53 -32.28 -12.06
N TYR A 400 15.96 -33.27 -12.74
CA TYR A 400 16.59 -34.48 -13.25
C TYR A 400 16.42 -34.60 -14.76
N THR A 401 17.28 -35.41 -15.38
CA THR A 401 17.26 -35.63 -16.83
C THR A 401 16.12 -36.52 -17.31
N ASP A 402 15.65 -37.43 -16.45
CA ASP A 402 14.70 -38.51 -16.76
C ASP A 402 13.95 -39.00 -15.49
N ASP A 403 13.07 -39.98 -15.68
CA ASP A 403 12.22 -40.58 -14.65
C ASP A 403 12.95 -41.53 -13.69
N THR A 404 14.25 -41.79 -13.90
CA THR A 404 15.04 -42.61 -12.96
C THR A 404 15.50 -41.79 -11.75
N PHE A 405 15.47 -40.46 -11.85
CA PHE A 405 15.94 -39.53 -10.82
C PHE A 405 17.38 -39.84 -10.35
N THR A 406 18.26 -40.28 -11.26
CA THR A 406 19.66 -40.60 -10.93
C THR A 406 20.64 -39.50 -11.29
N THR A 407 20.37 -38.74 -12.35
CA THR A 407 21.27 -37.69 -12.84
C THR A 407 20.61 -36.33 -12.76
N LYS A 408 21.11 -35.50 -11.85
CA LYS A 408 20.66 -34.11 -11.68
C LYS A 408 21.01 -33.30 -12.92
N THR A 409 20.13 -32.40 -13.33
CA THR A 409 20.51 -31.38 -14.32
C THR A 409 21.39 -30.35 -13.64
N HIS A 410 22.61 -30.14 -14.15
CA HIS A 410 23.51 -29.14 -13.59
C HIS A 410 22.98 -27.73 -13.87
N LEU A 411 22.87 -26.91 -12.82
CA LEU A 411 22.78 -25.46 -12.95
C LEU A 411 24.15 -24.97 -13.41
N ALA A 412 24.19 -24.31 -14.56
CA ALA A 412 25.44 -23.79 -15.14
C ALA A 412 25.13 -22.55 -15.98
N GLY A 413 26.12 -21.66 -16.11
CA GLY A 413 25.98 -20.46 -16.92
C GLY A 413 24.92 -19.50 -16.37
N SER A 414 23.93 -19.17 -17.19
CA SER A 414 22.89 -18.18 -16.88
C SER A 414 21.93 -18.56 -15.76
N ASP A 415 21.96 -19.78 -15.24
CA ASP A 415 21.03 -20.25 -14.20
C ASP A 415 21.61 -20.16 -12.78
N VAL A 416 22.84 -19.68 -12.62
CA VAL A 416 23.53 -19.59 -11.31
C VAL A 416 22.79 -18.67 -10.35
N HIS A 417 22.16 -17.60 -10.85
CA HIS A 417 21.40 -16.65 -10.03
C HIS A 417 20.15 -17.25 -9.40
N LEU A 418 19.68 -18.44 -9.82
CA LEU A 418 18.44 -19.01 -9.27
C LEU A 418 18.54 -19.32 -7.77
N GLY A 419 19.74 -19.46 -7.21
CA GLY A 419 19.92 -19.64 -5.78
C GLY A 419 19.13 -20.85 -5.26
N ILE A 420 18.18 -20.61 -4.35
CA ILE A 420 17.31 -21.63 -3.75
C ILE A 420 16.20 -22.11 -4.71
N LEU A 421 15.87 -21.33 -5.74
CA LEU A 421 14.77 -21.66 -6.65
C LEU A 421 15.01 -22.98 -7.39
N GLY A 422 13.90 -23.63 -7.75
CA GLY A 422 13.91 -24.78 -8.64
C GLY A 422 14.23 -24.38 -10.08
N LYS A 423 14.36 -25.38 -10.97
CA LYS A 423 14.56 -25.14 -12.39
C LYS A 423 13.35 -24.43 -13.02
N ILE A 424 13.61 -23.44 -13.87
CA ILE A 424 12.58 -22.69 -14.60
C ILE A 424 11.83 -23.65 -15.56
N LEU A 425 10.50 -23.60 -15.53
CA LEU A 425 9.63 -24.39 -16.39
C LEU A 425 9.04 -23.52 -17.49
N THR A 426 9.52 -23.66 -18.73
CA THR A 426 9.10 -22.81 -19.85
C THR A 426 8.23 -23.54 -20.87
N CYS A 427 7.12 -22.92 -21.25
CA CYS A 427 6.24 -23.32 -22.36
C CYS A 427 6.18 -22.19 -23.39
N VAL A 428 7.08 -22.20 -24.38
CA VAL A 428 7.33 -21.07 -25.31
C VAL A 428 6.07 -20.58 -26.07
N LEU A 429 5.89 -19.25 -26.12
CA LEU A 429 5.27 -18.48 -27.22
C LEU A 429 6.40 -17.96 -28.12
N ASP A 430 6.22 -17.96 -29.45
CA ASP A 430 7.21 -17.76 -30.54
C ASP A 430 8.05 -16.44 -30.56
N HIS A 431 8.42 -15.83 -29.42
CA HIS A 431 9.11 -14.53 -29.35
C HIS A 431 10.42 -14.51 -28.53
N ALA A 432 10.97 -15.66 -28.16
CA ALA A 432 12.25 -15.73 -27.42
C ALA A 432 13.49 -15.31 -28.25
N ASP A 433 13.40 -15.21 -29.58
CA ASP A 433 14.55 -14.96 -30.46
C ASP A 433 15.17 -13.54 -30.36
N LYS A 434 14.67 -12.67 -29.46
CA LYS A 434 15.14 -11.28 -29.27
C LYS A 434 15.62 -10.93 -27.86
N ILE A 435 15.61 -11.87 -26.92
CA ILE A 435 16.03 -11.64 -25.53
C ILE A 435 17.44 -12.22 -25.35
N GLN A 436 18.38 -11.42 -24.83
CA GLN A 436 19.75 -11.88 -24.57
C GLN A 436 19.88 -12.57 -23.20
N HIS A 437 19.22 -12.03 -22.18
CA HIS A 437 19.25 -12.54 -20.81
C HIS A 437 17.86 -12.51 -20.16
N GLU A 438 17.55 -13.56 -19.40
CA GLU A 438 16.35 -13.68 -18.56
C GLU A 438 16.78 -13.99 -17.13
N PHE A 439 16.35 -13.16 -16.18
CA PHE A 439 16.60 -13.37 -14.76
C PHE A 439 15.31 -13.58 -13.99
N PHE A 440 15.41 -14.38 -12.92
CA PHE A 440 14.29 -14.72 -12.04
C PHE A 440 14.73 -14.41 -10.62
N LEU A 441 14.00 -13.51 -9.95
CA LEU A 441 14.31 -13.02 -8.62
C LEU A 441 13.10 -13.23 -7.73
N LEU A 442 13.24 -14.01 -6.67
CA LEU A 442 12.29 -14.15 -5.58
C LEU A 442 12.75 -13.27 -4.42
N PHE A 443 11.93 -12.28 -4.09
CA PHE A 443 12.04 -11.49 -2.87
C PHE A 443 11.07 -12.11 -1.84
N SER A 444 11.59 -12.50 -0.69
CA SER A 444 10.79 -13.13 0.36
C SER A 444 11.50 -13.03 1.70
N VAL A 445 10.75 -12.73 2.74
CA VAL A 445 11.16 -12.98 4.13
C VAL A 445 10.95 -14.47 4.40
N MET A 446 12.04 -15.24 4.33
CA MET A 446 11.99 -16.69 4.55
C MET A 446 11.94 -16.98 6.05
N ASP A 447 10.73 -17.06 6.59
CA ASP A 447 10.50 -17.40 7.99
C ASP A 447 10.83 -18.88 8.27
N GLU A 448 11.96 -19.12 8.93
CA GLU A 448 12.37 -20.48 9.32
C GLU A 448 11.66 -20.99 10.58
N ASN A 449 10.93 -20.13 11.30
CA ASN A 449 10.09 -20.54 12.44
C ASN A 449 8.91 -21.39 11.96
N GLU A 450 8.35 -21.06 10.79
CA GLU A 450 7.27 -21.81 10.14
C GLU A 450 7.76 -23.04 9.34
N SER A 451 9.07 -23.31 9.37
CA SER A 451 9.66 -24.44 8.67
C SER A 451 9.31 -25.76 9.35
N TRP A 452 8.88 -26.76 8.57
CA TRP A 452 8.73 -28.15 9.03
C TRP A 452 10.01 -28.73 9.66
N TYR A 453 11.16 -28.11 9.38
CA TYR A 453 12.47 -28.52 9.88
C TYR A 453 12.93 -27.72 11.10
N LEU A 454 12.12 -26.84 11.69
CA LEU A 454 12.53 -26.01 12.83
C LEU A 454 13.13 -26.84 13.99
N GLU A 455 12.43 -27.88 14.43
CA GLU A 455 12.91 -28.75 15.52
C GLU A 455 14.25 -29.43 15.17
N GLU A 456 14.41 -29.87 13.91
CA GLU A 456 15.65 -30.47 13.44
C GLU A 456 16.79 -29.45 13.32
N ASN A 457 16.46 -28.21 12.93
CA ASN A 457 17.39 -27.10 12.86
C ASN A 457 17.86 -26.67 14.24
N ILE A 458 16.97 -26.56 15.23
CA ILE A 458 17.33 -26.31 16.63
C ILE A 458 18.27 -27.41 17.14
N LYS A 459 17.95 -28.68 16.86
CA LYS A 459 18.81 -29.80 17.27
C LYS A 459 20.19 -29.78 16.61
N LYS A 460 20.29 -29.30 15.37
CA LYS A 460 21.51 -29.35 14.56
C LYS A 460 22.39 -28.12 14.72
N PHE A 461 21.79 -26.94 14.83
CA PHE A 461 22.45 -25.64 14.80
C PHE A 461 22.23 -24.83 16.08
N GLY A 462 21.19 -25.11 16.86
CA GLY A 462 20.90 -24.42 18.11
C GLY A 462 21.80 -24.80 19.29
N SER A 463 21.51 -24.19 20.44
CA SER A 463 22.21 -24.36 21.71
C SER A 463 21.24 -24.73 22.84
N SER A 464 21.71 -24.81 24.09
CA SER A 464 20.82 -24.98 25.25
C SER A 464 19.91 -23.78 25.51
N ASP A 465 20.27 -22.63 24.93
CA ASP A 465 19.64 -21.34 25.19
C ASP A 465 18.66 -20.97 24.06
N SER A 466 18.56 -21.79 23.01
CA SER A 466 17.59 -21.61 21.92
C SER A 466 16.17 -21.84 22.43
N ASP A 467 15.37 -20.78 22.41
CA ASP A 467 13.97 -20.80 22.85
C ASP A 467 13.03 -20.34 21.72
N PRO A 468 12.22 -21.26 21.14
CA PRO A 468 11.25 -20.91 20.10
C PRO A 468 10.18 -19.90 20.52
N ALA A 469 9.94 -19.74 21.82
CA ALA A 469 8.97 -18.76 22.33
C ALA A 469 9.56 -17.35 22.49
N ASN A 470 10.89 -17.20 22.35
CA ASN A 470 11.55 -15.92 22.48
C ASN A 470 11.43 -15.12 21.16
N GLN A 471 11.06 -13.84 21.25
CA GLN A 471 10.84 -12.99 20.09
C GLN A 471 12.14 -12.67 19.32
N GLU A 472 13.26 -12.46 19.99
CA GLU A 472 14.55 -12.25 19.33
C GLU A 472 15.01 -13.51 18.59
N PHE A 473 14.74 -14.69 19.16
CA PHE A 473 14.98 -15.96 18.47
C PHE A 473 14.13 -16.07 17.21
N GLN A 474 12.84 -15.74 17.27
CA GLN A 474 11.97 -15.75 16.11
C GLN A 474 12.45 -14.77 15.04
N GLU A 475 12.82 -13.55 15.44
CA GLU A 475 13.33 -12.53 14.52
C GLU A 475 14.65 -12.94 13.87
N SER A 476 15.57 -13.57 14.62
CA SER A 476 16.84 -14.10 14.10
C SER A 476 16.66 -15.14 12.98
N ASN A 477 15.49 -15.77 12.91
CA ASN A 477 15.15 -16.82 11.95
C ASN A 477 14.35 -16.29 10.74
N LYS A 478 14.02 -15.00 10.69
CA LYS A 478 13.37 -14.36 9.53
C LYS A 478 14.42 -13.90 8.52
N MET A 479 14.68 -14.74 7.52
CA MET A 479 15.79 -14.53 6.59
C MET A 479 15.33 -13.70 5.37
N HIS A 480 15.66 -12.41 5.38
CA HIS A 480 15.28 -11.42 4.36
C HIS A 480 16.12 -11.57 3.07
N ALA A 481 15.67 -12.44 2.16
CA ALA A 481 16.53 -12.97 1.12
C ALA A 481 16.05 -12.70 -0.32
N VAL A 482 17.03 -12.56 -1.23
CA VAL A 482 16.80 -12.59 -2.67
C VAL A 482 17.31 -13.92 -3.21
N ASN A 483 16.42 -14.74 -3.78
CA ASN A 483 16.72 -16.13 -4.19
C ASN A 483 17.35 -16.98 -3.08
N GLY A 484 17.02 -16.69 -1.82
CA GLY A 484 17.55 -17.38 -0.64
C GLY A 484 18.95 -16.94 -0.23
N LEU A 485 19.48 -15.83 -0.78
CA LEU A 485 20.77 -15.27 -0.39
C LEU A 485 20.61 -13.84 0.13
N MET A 486 21.52 -13.43 1.02
CA MET A 486 21.47 -12.14 1.73
C MET A 486 22.79 -11.37 1.60
N TYR A 487 22.76 -10.06 1.86
CA TYR A 487 23.93 -9.20 2.00
C TYR A 487 24.95 -9.28 0.84
N GLY A 488 24.47 -9.33 -0.40
CA GLY A 488 25.31 -9.33 -1.59
C GLY A 488 25.88 -10.69 -2.00
N ASN A 489 25.45 -11.79 -1.40
CA ASN A 489 25.97 -13.14 -1.67
C ASN A 489 25.42 -13.79 -2.95
N LEU A 490 24.46 -13.16 -3.66
CA LEU A 490 23.90 -13.69 -4.91
C LEU A 490 24.85 -13.46 -6.09
N GLU A 491 25.28 -14.55 -6.72
CA GLU A 491 26.14 -14.53 -7.92
C GLU A 491 25.32 -14.72 -9.21
N GLY A 492 25.93 -14.41 -10.36
CA GLY A 492 25.37 -14.72 -11.68
C GLY A 492 24.49 -13.64 -12.31
N LEU A 493 24.45 -12.44 -11.72
CA LEU A 493 23.75 -11.27 -12.27
C LEU A 493 24.67 -10.40 -13.16
N ASP A 494 25.32 -11.05 -14.13
CA ASP A 494 26.20 -10.39 -15.10
C ASP A 494 25.45 -10.00 -16.38
N LEU A 495 25.61 -8.74 -16.79
CA LEU A 495 24.95 -8.14 -17.94
C LEU A 495 25.96 -7.44 -18.86
N CYS A 496 25.55 -7.22 -20.10
CA CYS A 496 26.27 -6.34 -21.02
C CYS A 496 25.47 -5.09 -21.35
N THR A 497 26.18 -3.96 -21.46
CA THR A 497 25.59 -2.70 -21.92
C THR A 497 24.89 -2.85 -23.27
N TRP A 498 23.70 -2.26 -23.38
CA TRP A 498 22.83 -2.27 -24.57
C TRP A 498 22.17 -3.61 -24.94
N GLU A 499 22.29 -4.63 -24.10
CA GLU A 499 21.53 -5.87 -24.29
C GLU A 499 20.09 -5.73 -23.80
N HIS A 500 19.19 -6.51 -24.39
CA HIS A 500 17.80 -6.54 -23.96
C HIS A 500 17.61 -7.65 -22.93
N VAL A 501 17.29 -7.23 -21.71
CA VAL A 501 17.20 -8.09 -20.52
C VAL A 501 15.75 -8.13 -20.05
N MET A 502 15.28 -9.32 -19.70
CA MET A 502 14.00 -9.50 -19.03
C MET A 502 14.23 -9.90 -17.58
N TRP A 503 13.54 -9.22 -16.67
CA TRP A 503 13.55 -9.56 -15.25
C TRP A 503 12.17 -10.05 -14.85
N HIS A 504 12.11 -11.24 -14.29
CA HIS A 504 10.92 -11.84 -13.68
C HIS A 504 11.09 -11.77 -12.16
N VAL A 505 10.34 -10.89 -11.51
CA VAL A 505 10.42 -10.66 -10.07
C VAL A 505 9.18 -11.24 -9.41
N LEU A 506 9.37 -12.04 -8.37
CA LEU A 506 8.34 -12.74 -7.63
C LEU A 506 8.41 -12.32 -6.17
N GLY A 507 7.24 -12.20 -5.53
CA GLY A 507 7.10 -12.02 -4.08
C GLY A 507 6.34 -13.19 -3.50
N LEU A 508 6.72 -13.69 -2.33
CA LEU A 508 6.03 -14.74 -1.59
C LEU A 508 6.20 -14.50 -0.09
N GLY A 509 5.16 -14.81 0.69
CA GLY A 509 5.21 -14.81 2.16
C GLY A 509 3.96 -14.24 2.80
N THR A 510 4.12 -13.40 3.82
CA THR A 510 3.04 -12.84 4.65
C THR A 510 2.81 -11.36 4.35
N GLU A 511 2.04 -10.65 5.16
CA GLU A 511 1.80 -9.20 5.04
C GLU A 511 3.06 -8.34 5.18
N VAL A 512 4.15 -8.85 5.75
CA VAL A 512 5.43 -8.11 5.81
C VAL A 512 6.12 -8.05 4.44
N ASP A 513 5.78 -8.95 3.51
CA ASP A 513 6.42 -9.07 2.19
C ASP A 513 5.98 -7.99 1.17
N ILE A 514 6.11 -6.72 1.56
CA ILE A 514 6.01 -5.56 0.70
C ILE A 514 7.40 -5.21 0.18
N HIS A 515 7.67 -5.53 -1.07
CA HIS A 515 9.01 -5.35 -1.65
C HIS A 515 9.04 -4.20 -2.65
N GLY A 516 9.75 -3.12 -2.31
CA GLY A 516 10.12 -2.05 -3.23
C GLY A 516 11.43 -2.36 -3.96
N VAL A 517 11.43 -3.24 -4.96
CA VAL A 517 12.64 -3.73 -5.64
C VAL A 517 13.24 -2.64 -6.54
N TYR A 518 14.34 -2.04 -6.10
CA TYR A 518 15.06 -0.97 -6.78
C TYR A 518 16.26 -1.49 -7.57
N PHE A 519 16.40 -1.00 -8.80
CA PHE A 519 17.55 -1.24 -9.67
C PHE A 519 18.40 0.03 -9.75
N GLU A 520 19.50 0.07 -8.99
CA GLU A 520 20.32 1.27 -8.93
C GLU A 520 20.92 1.62 -10.30
N GLY A 521 20.83 2.90 -10.68
CA GLY A 521 21.54 3.44 -11.84
C GLY A 521 21.00 3.04 -13.21
N ASN A 522 20.00 2.15 -13.30
CA ASN A 522 19.34 1.75 -14.53
C ASN A 522 17.82 1.85 -14.40
N THR A 523 17.14 2.13 -15.51
CA THR A 523 15.66 2.15 -15.55
C THR A 523 15.16 1.01 -16.42
N PHE A 524 13.97 0.50 -16.12
CA PHE A 524 13.24 -0.46 -16.92
C PHE A 524 11.92 0.13 -17.39
N ARG A 525 11.35 -0.48 -18.43
CA ARG A 525 10.06 -0.09 -18.97
C ARG A 525 8.97 -1.04 -18.53
N ARG A 526 7.89 -0.49 -17.96
CA ARG A 526 6.68 -1.22 -17.58
C ARG A 526 5.46 -0.36 -17.86
N ASP A 527 4.45 -0.96 -18.48
CA ASP A 527 3.16 -0.31 -18.78
C ASP A 527 3.32 1.09 -19.40
N GLY A 528 4.24 1.21 -20.36
CA GLY A 528 4.46 2.45 -21.10
C GLY A 528 5.27 3.51 -20.36
N MET A 529 5.65 3.25 -19.10
CA MET A 529 6.41 4.15 -18.22
C MET A 529 7.84 3.64 -18.00
N ASN A 530 8.77 4.57 -17.75
CA ASN A 530 10.10 4.26 -17.25
C ASN A 530 10.06 4.32 -15.72
N ARG A 531 10.59 3.29 -15.07
CA ARG A 531 10.71 3.20 -13.61
C ARG A 531 12.05 2.55 -13.26
N ASP A 532 12.43 2.64 -12.00
CA ASP A 532 13.60 1.99 -11.42
C ASP A 532 13.25 1.16 -10.18
N THR A 533 12.06 1.37 -9.60
CA THR A 533 11.54 0.57 -8.49
C THR A 533 10.27 -0.20 -8.87
N LEU A 534 10.17 -1.46 -8.42
CA LEU A 534 9.03 -2.35 -8.59
C LEU A 534 8.44 -2.76 -7.25
N SER A 535 7.14 -2.53 -7.06
CA SER A 535 6.40 -3.11 -5.95
C SER A 535 6.02 -4.56 -6.25
N VAL A 536 6.34 -5.46 -5.32
CA VAL A 536 6.02 -6.89 -5.39
C VAL A 536 5.50 -7.35 -4.02
N PHE A 537 4.45 -8.16 -4.02
CA PHE A 537 3.70 -8.62 -2.84
C PHE A 537 3.60 -10.17 -2.82
N PRO A 538 3.08 -10.80 -1.76
CA PRO A 538 2.92 -12.26 -1.71
C PRO A 538 2.18 -12.82 -2.91
N HIS A 539 2.74 -13.86 -3.51
CA HIS A 539 2.21 -14.57 -4.67
C HIS A 539 2.00 -13.71 -5.92
N THR A 540 2.67 -12.56 -6.00
CA THR A 540 2.67 -11.73 -7.20
C THR A 540 3.89 -12.02 -8.06
N THR A 541 3.74 -11.84 -9.37
CA THR A 541 4.83 -11.97 -10.33
C THR A 541 4.77 -10.80 -11.30
N VAL A 542 5.90 -10.12 -11.44
CA VAL A 542 6.07 -8.96 -12.31
C VAL A 542 7.16 -9.27 -13.31
N THR A 543 6.94 -8.91 -14.58
CA THR A 543 7.95 -9.02 -15.62
C THR A 543 8.26 -7.65 -16.18
N VAL A 544 9.54 -7.28 -16.28
CA VAL A 544 9.99 -6.01 -16.85
C VAL A 544 11.09 -6.18 -17.89
N SER A 545 11.13 -5.23 -18.83
CA SER A 545 12.15 -5.14 -19.86
C SER A 545 13.12 -4.01 -19.52
N MET A 546 14.41 -4.32 -19.53
CA MET A 546 15.49 -3.38 -19.27
C MET A 546 16.49 -3.40 -20.42
N THR A 547 17.08 -2.24 -20.72
CA THR A 547 18.24 -2.12 -21.59
C THR A 547 19.27 -1.27 -20.86
N PRO A 548 20.26 -1.88 -20.18
CA PRO A 548 21.18 -1.15 -19.34
C PRO A 548 22.09 -0.28 -20.21
N ASP A 549 22.13 1.01 -19.91
CA ASP A 549 22.84 2.02 -20.68
C ASP A 549 24.02 2.63 -19.91
N ASN A 550 24.29 2.10 -18.72
CA ASN A 550 25.39 2.47 -17.86
C ASN A 550 26.22 1.22 -17.50
N ASN A 551 27.55 1.32 -17.55
CA ASN A 551 28.45 0.25 -17.14
C ASN A 551 28.90 0.46 -15.69
N GLY A 552 29.11 -0.62 -14.95
CA GLY A 552 29.49 -0.56 -13.54
C GLY A 552 28.93 -1.73 -12.74
N GLN A 553 29.23 -1.74 -11.46
CA GLN A 553 28.55 -2.58 -10.47
C GLN A 553 27.47 -1.73 -9.81
N PHE A 554 26.27 -2.28 -9.69
CA PHE A 554 25.10 -1.59 -9.19
C PHE A 554 24.40 -2.45 -8.12
N GLU A 555 23.68 -1.79 -7.22
CA GLU A 555 22.86 -2.46 -6.23
C GLU A 555 21.48 -2.83 -6.79
N LEU A 556 21.04 -4.05 -6.43
CA LEU A 556 19.67 -4.52 -6.54
C LEU A 556 19.16 -4.76 -5.11
N SER A 557 18.23 -3.96 -4.63
CA SER A 557 17.79 -4.03 -3.23
C SER A 557 16.30 -3.80 -3.06
N CYS A 558 15.79 -4.25 -1.91
CA CYS A 558 14.49 -3.80 -1.43
C CYS A 558 14.63 -2.40 -0.82
N HIS A 559 13.72 -1.47 -1.13
CA HIS A 559 13.65 -0.12 -0.57
C HIS A 559 12.68 0.01 0.61
N THR A 560 12.08 -1.10 1.03
CA THR A 560 11.44 -1.22 2.35
C THR A 560 12.56 -1.27 3.38
N GLY A 561 12.60 -0.32 4.33
CA GLY A 561 13.78 -0.09 5.16
C GLY A 561 14.23 -1.31 5.98
N ASP A 562 13.30 -1.98 6.66
CA ASP A 562 13.60 -3.16 7.48
C ASP A 562 14.20 -4.30 6.62
N HIS A 563 13.61 -4.57 5.45
CA HIS A 563 14.15 -5.55 4.50
C HIS A 563 15.56 -5.17 4.00
N TYR A 564 15.81 -3.88 3.77
CA TYR A 564 17.11 -3.38 3.31
C TYR A 564 18.18 -3.64 4.37
N GLU A 565 17.92 -3.26 5.63
CA GLU A 565 18.86 -3.41 6.74
C GLU A 565 19.08 -4.89 7.11
N ALA A 566 18.02 -5.68 7.08
CA ALA A 566 18.06 -7.12 7.29
C ALA A 566 18.72 -7.91 6.14
N GLY A 567 19.14 -7.26 5.06
CA GLY A 567 20.06 -7.85 4.07
C GLY A 567 19.46 -8.27 2.75
N MET A 568 18.26 -7.81 2.40
CA MET A 568 17.60 -8.04 1.11
C MET A 568 18.22 -7.18 -0.01
N ARG A 569 19.52 -7.38 -0.23
CA ARG A 569 20.39 -6.55 -1.08
C ARG A 569 21.37 -7.42 -1.84
N GLN A 570 21.53 -7.17 -3.13
CA GLN A 570 22.39 -7.90 -4.04
C GLN A 570 23.15 -6.96 -4.98
N HIS A 571 24.17 -7.47 -5.66
CA HIS A 571 24.87 -6.74 -6.71
C HIS A 571 24.52 -7.31 -8.08
N TYR A 572 24.43 -6.45 -9.08
CA TYR A 572 24.47 -6.85 -10.49
C TYR A 572 25.55 -6.05 -11.23
N GLU A 573 26.20 -6.67 -12.21
CA GLU A 573 27.32 -6.07 -12.92
C GLU A 573 26.98 -5.86 -14.39
N VAL A 574 27.14 -4.63 -14.89
CA VAL A 574 26.97 -4.31 -16.31
C VAL A 574 28.33 -4.04 -16.95
N LYS A 575 28.76 -4.96 -17.82
CA LYS A 575 30.05 -4.94 -18.51
C LYS A 575 29.95 -4.26 -19.88
N ALA A 576 31.07 -3.71 -20.35
CA ALA A 576 31.23 -3.24 -21.72
C ALA A 576 31.65 -4.41 -22.63
N CYS A 577 30.68 -5.20 -23.09
CA CYS A 577 30.96 -6.41 -23.89
C CYS A 577 31.13 -6.13 -25.39
N SER A 578 30.66 -4.96 -25.87
CA SER A 578 30.82 -4.52 -27.25
C SER A 578 32.03 -3.61 -27.42
N THR A 579 32.72 -3.72 -28.56
CA THR A 579 33.84 -2.84 -28.96
C THR A 579 33.37 -1.48 -29.47
N VAL A 580 32.05 -1.29 -29.65
CA VAL A 580 31.47 -0.04 -30.11
C VAL A 580 31.31 0.90 -28.91
N THR A 581 32.22 1.87 -28.80
CA THR A 581 32.04 2.98 -27.86
C THR A 581 30.87 3.85 -28.34
N PRO A 582 29.80 4.04 -27.55
CA PRO A 582 28.73 4.97 -27.90
C PRO A 582 29.32 6.38 -28.12
N ALA A 583 28.71 7.15 -29.03
CA ALA A 583 29.08 8.56 -29.16
C ALA A 583 28.89 9.27 -27.81
N PRO A 584 29.80 10.18 -27.41
CA PRO A 584 29.65 10.91 -26.15
C PRO A 584 28.31 11.66 -26.13
N GLU A 585 27.51 11.41 -25.09
CA GLU A 585 26.21 12.05 -24.92
C GLU A 585 26.39 13.58 -24.86
N HIS A 586 25.80 14.27 -25.83
CA HIS A 586 25.84 15.72 -25.92
C HIS A 586 24.62 16.32 -25.24
N PHE A 587 24.84 16.97 -24.10
CA PHE A 587 23.80 17.69 -23.37
C PHE A 587 23.76 19.15 -23.82
N PRO A 588 22.69 19.62 -24.49
CA PRO A 588 22.60 21.00 -25.00
C PRO A 588 22.53 22.08 -23.92
N SER A 589 22.07 21.74 -22.71
CA SER A 589 21.95 22.67 -21.58
C SER A 589 22.31 22.01 -20.25
N THR A 590 22.73 22.83 -19.28
CA THR A 590 22.94 22.42 -17.88
C THR A 590 22.10 23.31 -16.97
N VAL A 591 21.28 22.69 -16.13
CA VAL A 591 20.43 23.37 -15.15
C VAL A 591 21.08 23.20 -13.78
N ARG A 592 21.25 24.30 -13.05
CA ARG A 592 21.99 24.32 -11.78
C ARG A 592 21.07 24.63 -10.60
N TYR A 593 21.23 23.86 -9.53
CA TYR A 593 20.56 24.05 -8.24
C TYR A 593 21.59 24.14 -7.11
N TYR A 594 21.36 25.01 -6.13
CA TYR A 594 22.19 25.15 -4.94
C TYR A 594 21.38 24.66 -3.74
N ILE A 595 21.73 23.51 -3.19
CA ILE A 595 20.94 22.84 -2.14
C ILE A 595 21.85 22.58 -0.94
N ALA A 596 21.34 22.82 0.27
CA ALA A 596 22.03 22.43 1.49
C ALA A 596 21.18 21.50 2.36
N ALA A 597 21.84 20.59 3.07
CA ALA A 597 21.25 19.86 4.19
C ALA A 597 21.42 20.70 5.46
N GLU A 598 20.30 21.07 6.08
CA GLU A 598 20.28 21.96 7.24
C GLU A 598 19.53 21.33 8.41
N LYS A 599 20.12 21.41 9.61
CA LYS A 599 19.44 20.98 10.84
C LYS A 599 18.36 21.99 11.23
N VAL A 600 17.16 21.51 11.54
CA VAL A 600 15.99 22.30 11.94
C VAL A 600 15.31 21.68 13.15
N GLU A 601 14.58 22.50 13.91
CA GLU A 601 13.54 21.97 14.79
C GLU A 601 12.26 21.84 13.97
N TRP A 602 11.68 20.65 13.97
CA TRP A 602 10.49 20.28 13.23
C TRP A 602 9.35 20.02 14.21
N ASN A 603 8.18 20.57 13.94
CA ASN A 603 6.97 20.26 14.68
C ASN A 603 5.95 19.62 13.72
N TYR A 604 5.56 18.39 14.02
CA TYR A 604 4.62 17.60 13.21
C TYR A 604 3.18 18.13 13.29
N ALA A 605 2.77 18.64 14.46
CA ALA A 605 1.43 19.17 14.69
C ALA A 605 1.48 20.43 15.58
N PRO A 606 1.89 21.60 15.03
CA PRO A 606 1.92 22.85 15.78
C PRO A 606 0.55 23.32 16.27
N ASN A 607 -0.55 22.90 15.62
CA ASN A 607 -1.91 23.16 16.06
C ASN A 607 -2.72 21.87 16.18
N ARG A 608 -3.27 21.61 17.38
CA ARG A 608 -4.13 20.44 17.66
C ARG A 608 -5.63 20.75 17.68
N THR A 609 -6.05 21.97 17.34
CA THR A 609 -7.49 22.32 17.37
C THR A 609 -8.32 21.50 16.39
N TRP A 610 -7.78 21.20 15.21
CA TRP A 610 -8.46 20.43 14.18
C TRP A 610 -8.69 18.98 14.63
N GLU A 611 -7.67 18.36 15.21
CA GLU A 611 -7.73 17.02 15.81
C GLU A 611 -8.84 16.93 16.88
N LEU A 612 -8.82 17.87 17.84
CA LEU A 612 -9.80 17.90 18.93
C LEU A 612 -11.23 18.13 18.44
N GLU A 613 -11.41 18.97 17.41
CA GLU A 613 -12.71 19.21 16.79
C GLU A 613 -13.21 17.97 16.02
N LYS A 614 -12.33 17.29 15.27
CA LYS A 614 -12.67 16.07 14.54
C LYS A 614 -13.14 14.96 15.48
N HIS A 615 -12.34 14.67 16.51
CA HIS A 615 -12.63 13.57 17.43
C HIS A 615 -13.60 13.95 18.56
N ASN A 616 -13.97 15.24 18.66
CA ASN A 616 -14.81 15.79 19.73
C ASN A 616 -14.37 15.31 21.13
N THR A 617 -13.07 15.43 21.39
CA THR A 617 -12.37 14.84 22.55
C THR A 617 -11.45 15.86 23.23
N THR A 618 -10.85 15.46 24.36
CA THR A 618 -9.81 16.23 25.06
C THR A 618 -8.42 15.85 24.55
N LEU A 619 -7.37 16.59 24.94
CA LEU A 619 -6.00 16.27 24.50
C LEU A 619 -5.50 14.90 24.97
N GLU A 620 -5.92 14.49 26.17
CA GLU A 620 -5.51 13.24 26.84
C GLU A 620 -6.22 12.02 26.20
N GLU A 621 -7.50 12.19 25.83
CA GLU A 621 -8.35 11.13 25.25
C GLU A 621 -8.31 11.08 23.72
N SER A 622 -7.52 11.94 23.08
CA SER A 622 -7.39 11.96 21.62
C SER A 622 -6.49 10.82 21.13
N PRO A 623 -6.78 10.17 19.99
CA PRO A 623 -5.85 9.21 19.38
C PRO A 623 -4.44 9.77 19.18
N GLY A 624 -4.32 11.08 18.96
CA GLY A 624 -3.03 11.74 18.79
C GLY A 624 -2.23 11.95 20.09
N SER A 625 -2.78 11.62 21.27
CA SER A 625 -2.01 11.72 22.54
C SER A 625 -0.78 10.82 22.53
N ILE A 626 -0.91 9.61 21.96
CA ILE A 626 0.19 8.63 21.83
C ILE A 626 1.42 9.26 21.17
N PHE A 627 1.23 10.07 20.12
CA PHE A 627 2.32 10.61 19.28
C PHE A 627 2.70 12.07 19.62
N LEU A 628 1.74 12.87 20.12
CA LEU A 628 1.88 14.32 20.23
C LEU A 628 1.94 14.82 21.67
N GLU A 629 1.55 14.01 22.65
CA GLU A 629 1.67 14.36 24.06
C GLU A 629 3.14 14.34 24.49
N HIS A 630 3.53 15.35 25.26
CA HIS A 630 4.86 15.43 25.86
C HIS A 630 4.74 15.05 27.33
N SER A 631 5.53 14.07 27.75
CA SER A 631 5.55 13.57 29.12
C SER A 631 6.99 13.26 29.55
N ASP A 632 7.17 12.68 30.74
CA ASP A 632 8.50 12.25 31.20
C ASP A 632 9.05 11.06 30.38
N THR A 633 8.17 10.33 29.67
CA THR A 633 8.52 9.15 28.86
C THR A 633 8.29 9.34 27.37
N GLN A 634 7.68 10.44 26.91
CA GLN A 634 7.36 10.68 25.49
C GLN A 634 7.85 12.05 25.00
N ILE A 635 8.49 12.09 23.82
CA ILE A 635 9.08 13.33 23.25
C ILE A 635 7.99 14.32 22.82
N GLY A 636 6.85 13.82 22.32
CA GLY A 636 5.75 14.62 21.78
C GLY A 636 6.04 15.16 20.38
N GLY A 637 5.28 16.15 19.91
CA GLY A 637 5.29 16.54 18.49
C GLY A 637 6.52 17.29 17.93
N LYS A 638 7.60 17.49 18.69
CA LYS A 638 8.78 18.31 18.28
C LYS A 638 10.07 17.51 18.25
N TYR A 639 10.75 17.54 17.11
CA TYR A 639 11.98 16.80 16.88
C TYR A 639 13.03 17.65 16.17
N LYS A 640 14.30 17.40 16.44
CA LYS A 640 15.40 17.90 15.62
C LYS A 640 15.55 16.99 14.41
N LYS A 641 15.55 17.61 13.23
CA LYS A 641 15.61 16.94 11.93
C LYS A 641 16.63 17.60 11.03
N VAL A 642 16.97 16.98 9.91
CA VAL A 642 17.78 17.58 8.85
C VAL A 642 17.01 17.55 7.54
N VAL A 643 16.98 18.68 6.83
CA VAL A 643 16.13 18.86 5.65
C VAL A 643 16.89 19.55 4.51
N PHE A 644 16.48 19.26 3.27
CA PHE A 644 17.01 19.97 2.10
C PHE A 644 16.39 21.36 1.96
N ARG A 645 17.22 22.38 1.71
CA ARG A 645 16.78 23.76 1.44
C ARG A 645 17.54 24.35 0.26
N GLU A 646 16.84 25.13 -0.57
CA GLU A 646 17.42 25.78 -1.74
C GLU A 646 18.04 27.14 -1.41
N TYR A 647 19.13 27.47 -2.08
CA TYR A 647 19.86 28.72 -2.00
C TYR A 647 19.92 29.40 -3.36
N ILE A 648 20.11 30.72 -3.36
CA ILE A 648 20.13 31.51 -4.60
C ILE A 648 21.42 31.33 -5.41
N ASP A 649 22.53 30.94 -4.76
CA ASP A 649 23.86 30.83 -5.34
C ASP A 649 24.78 29.91 -4.52
N ASP A 650 26.02 29.74 -5.00
CA ASP A 650 27.07 28.90 -4.41
C ASP A 650 27.72 29.49 -3.14
N THR A 651 27.32 30.69 -2.72
CA THR A 651 27.81 31.26 -1.45
C THR A 651 27.10 30.63 -0.25
N PHE A 652 25.90 30.07 -0.46
CA PHE A 652 25.03 29.51 0.59
C PHE A 652 24.76 30.48 1.75
N THR A 653 24.67 31.79 1.45
CA THR A 653 24.42 32.83 2.45
C THR A 653 22.94 33.21 2.57
N LYS A 654 22.19 33.16 1.47
CA LYS A 654 20.78 33.53 1.41
C LYS A 654 19.92 32.38 0.89
N ARG A 655 19.03 31.87 1.74
CA ARG A 655 18.01 30.88 1.36
C ARG A 655 17.09 31.46 0.30
N LYS A 656 16.73 30.66 -0.69
CA LYS A 656 15.69 31.01 -1.66
C LYS A 656 14.34 30.84 -0.94
N PRO A 657 13.52 31.90 -0.85
CA PRO A 657 12.22 31.79 -0.19
C PRO A 657 11.31 30.86 -0.99
N ARG A 658 10.60 29.96 -0.30
CA ARG A 658 9.51 29.19 -0.92
C ARG A 658 8.40 30.13 -1.34
N LEU A 659 7.81 29.82 -2.49
CA LEU A 659 6.64 30.52 -2.99
C LEU A 659 5.39 30.06 -2.23
N PRO A 660 4.29 30.83 -2.23
CA PRO A 660 3.03 30.39 -1.62
C PRO A 660 2.51 29.06 -2.19
N GLU A 661 2.75 28.80 -3.47
CA GLU A 661 2.42 27.55 -4.16
C GLU A 661 3.34 26.37 -3.78
N GLU A 662 4.40 26.61 -3.00
CA GLU A 662 5.35 25.60 -2.51
C GLU A 662 5.24 25.43 -0.98
N GLU A 663 4.27 26.08 -0.33
CA GLU A 663 4.03 25.98 1.11
C GLU A 663 3.81 24.51 1.53
N HIS A 664 3.08 23.75 0.71
CA HIS A 664 2.76 22.34 0.96
C HIS A 664 3.98 21.43 1.01
N LEU A 665 5.16 21.84 0.51
CA LEU A 665 6.34 20.96 0.51
C LEU A 665 6.83 20.63 1.93
N GLU A 666 6.58 21.51 2.91
CA GLU A 666 6.89 21.28 4.32
C GLU A 666 8.28 20.66 4.54
N ILE A 667 8.37 19.39 4.97
CA ILE A 667 9.66 18.74 5.26
C ILE A 667 10.50 18.53 4.00
N MET A 668 9.86 18.28 2.85
CA MET A 668 10.52 17.96 1.60
C MET A 668 11.45 19.07 1.11
N GLY A 669 12.46 18.67 0.36
CA GLY A 669 13.33 19.56 -0.39
C GLY A 669 12.59 20.38 -1.47
N PRO A 670 13.29 21.33 -2.11
CA PRO A 670 12.74 22.05 -3.25
C PRO A 670 12.43 21.10 -4.41
N ILE A 671 11.44 21.44 -5.24
CA ILE A 671 11.15 20.69 -6.46
C ILE A 671 12.25 20.95 -7.49
N ILE A 672 13.05 19.93 -7.79
CA ILE A 672 14.04 19.97 -8.87
C ILE A 672 13.32 19.67 -10.18
N ARG A 673 13.44 20.55 -11.18
CA ARG A 673 12.76 20.41 -12.47
C ARG A 673 13.76 20.32 -13.61
N ALA A 674 13.65 19.28 -14.42
CA ALA A 674 14.52 19.01 -15.57
C ALA A 674 13.69 18.76 -16.83
N GLU A 675 14.19 19.11 -18.02
CA GLU A 675 13.64 18.57 -19.27
C GLU A 675 14.51 17.42 -19.78
N VAL A 676 13.90 16.46 -20.50
CA VAL A 676 14.64 15.37 -21.15
C VAL A 676 15.73 15.93 -22.07
N GLY A 677 16.97 15.46 -21.85
CA GLY A 677 18.17 15.87 -22.59
C GLY A 677 18.99 16.94 -21.89
N GLU A 678 18.55 17.49 -20.76
CA GLU A 678 19.34 18.44 -19.98
C GLU A 678 20.25 17.74 -18.97
N ARG A 679 21.37 18.38 -18.62
CA ARG A 679 22.21 17.96 -17.48
C ARG A 679 21.78 18.68 -16.21
N ILE A 680 21.53 17.95 -15.14
CA ILE A 680 21.25 18.53 -13.82
C ILE A 680 22.56 18.64 -13.04
N GLN A 681 22.90 19.84 -12.57
CA GLN A 681 24.04 20.08 -11.69
C GLN A 681 23.53 20.56 -10.32
N VAL A 682 23.57 19.69 -9.33
CA VAL A 682 23.30 20.05 -7.94
C VAL A 682 24.62 20.40 -7.24
N VAL A 683 24.76 21.66 -6.82
CA VAL A 683 25.84 22.08 -5.93
C VAL A 683 25.33 21.89 -4.51
N PHE A 684 25.83 20.85 -3.85
CA PHE A 684 25.38 20.44 -2.53
C PHE A 684 26.33 20.94 -1.43
N LYS A 685 25.77 21.51 -0.35
CA LYS A 685 26.51 21.86 0.86
C LYS A 685 25.92 21.14 2.07
N ASN A 686 26.76 20.43 2.81
CA ASN A 686 26.34 19.84 4.07
C ASN A 686 26.62 20.84 5.23
N ASN A 687 25.57 21.42 5.80
CA ASN A 687 25.68 22.28 6.98
C ASN A 687 25.40 21.52 8.30
N ALA A 688 25.12 20.22 8.23
CA ALA A 688 24.93 19.39 9.41
C ALA A 688 26.26 18.86 9.96
N LYS A 689 26.22 18.21 11.13
CA LYS A 689 27.42 17.67 11.79
C LYS A 689 27.88 16.32 11.22
N ARG A 690 26.96 15.56 10.64
CA ARG A 690 27.18 14.21 10.09
C ARG A 690 27.37 14.29 8.58
N PRO A 691 28.12 13.36 7.95
CA PRO A 691 28.19 13.27 6.50
C PRO A 691 26.80 12.90 5.95
N TYR A 692 26.35 13.63 4.94
CA TYR A 692 25.10 13.36 4.20
C TYR A 692 25.38 13.46 2.70
N SER A 693 24.54 12.83 1.90
CA SER A 693 24.64 12.84 0.44
C SER A 693 23.32 13.27 -0.22
N ILE A 694 23.32 13.38 -1.55
CA ILE A 694 22.11 13.59 -2.34
C ILE A 694 22.21 12.75 -3.61
N HIS A 695 21.16 11.97 -3.86
CA HIS A 695 21.00 11.12 -5.04
C HIS A 695 19.53 11.13 -5.45
N ALA A 696 19.23 10.82 -6.70
CA ALA A 696 17.86 10.80 -7.21
C ALA A 696 17.58 9.52 -7.98
N HIS A 697 16.33 9.07 -7.93
CA HIS A 697 15.82 7.97 -8.75
C HIS A 697 15.75 8.39 -10.23
N GLY A 698 15.90 7.44 -11.13
CA GLY A 698 15.74 7.59 -12.58
C GLY A 698 16.80 8.43 -13.30
N VAL A 699 17.88 8.86 -12.64
CA VAL A 699 18.95 9.66 -13.25
C VAL A 699 20.19 8.83 -13.57
N LYS A 700 20.84 9.17 -14.69
CA LYS A 700 22.13 8.61 -15.09
C LYS A 700 23.29 9.41 -14.50
N THR A 701 24.25 8.76 -13.88
CA THR A 701 25.45 9.37 -13.27
C THR A 701 26.74 8.88 -13.93
N MET A 702 27.80 9.71 -13.92
CA MET A 702 29.11 9.38 -14.51
C MET A 702 30.07 8.65 -13.56
N ILE A 703 29.76 8.59 -12.26
CA ILE A 703 30.62 7.95 -11.24
C ILE A 703 29.91 6.67 -10.78
N GLN A 704 30.63 5.56 -10.91
CA GLN A 704 30.15 4.18 -10.76
C GLN A 704 30.22 3.66 -9.31
N THR A 705 30.44 4.54 -8.34
CA THR A 705 30.58 4.14 -6.93
C THR A 705 30.08 5.28 -6.07
N LEU A 706 28.94 5.09 -5.42
CA LEU A 706 28.42 6.02 -4.42
C LEU A 706 28.41 5.31 -3.07
N TYR A 707 29.20 5.87 -2.15
CA TYR A 707 29.02 5.61 -0.72
C TYR A 707 27.73 6.34 -0.30
N TYR A 708 26.61 5.64 -0.30
CA TYR A 708 25.47 6.05 0.53
C TYR A 708 25.94 5.99 1.99
N VAL A 709 25.69 7.05 2.76
CA VAL A 709 26.15 7.09 4.17
C VAL A 709 25.27 6.17 5.01
N ASN A 710 23.95 6.40 5.02
CA ASN A 710 22.93 5.47 5.50
C ASN A 710 21.57 5.86 4.88
N VAL A 711 21.01 5.05 3.97
CA VAL A 711 19.81 5.43 3.19
C VAL A 711 18.58 5.60 4.11
N LEU A 712 18.35 4.67 5.03
CA LEU A 712 17.17 4.67 5.88
C LEU A 712 17.25 5.76 6.94
N GLN A 713 18.33 5.80 7.73
CA GLN A 713 18.47 6.79 8.80
C GLN A 713 18.51 8.23 8.26
N ASP A 714 19.10 8.47 7.09
CA ASP A 714 19.11 9.80 6.44
C ASP A 714 17.68 10.21 6.00
N LEU A 715 16.90 9.27 5.47
CA LEU A 715 15.50 9.46 5.10
C LEU A 715 14.64 9.77 6.33
N MET A 716 14.71 8.93 7.38
CA MET A 716 13.96 9.10 8.63
C MET A 716 14.33 10.41 9.35
N SER A 717 15.61 10.82 9.28
CA SER A 717 16.07 12.11 9.78
C SER A 717 15.50 13.32 9.02
N GLY A 718 14.95 13.15 7.82
CA GLY A 718 14.20 14.16 7.05
C GLY A 718 14.72 14.51 5.65
N LEU A 719 15.70 13.79 5.10
CA LEU A 719 16.29 14.09 3.79
C LEU A 719 15.52 13.44 2.63
N VAL A 720 14.57 14.17 2.07
CA VAL A 720 13.77 13.73 0.92
C VAL A 720 13.37 14.93 0.07
N GLY A 721 13.21 14.76 -1.24
CA GLY A 721 12.73 15.81 -2.12
C GLY A 721 12.37 15.32 -3.53
N PRO A 722 11.42 15.98 -4.21
CA PRO A 722 10.96 15.53 -5.52
C PRO A 722 11.85 16.02 -6.67
N LEU A 723 12.14 15.11 -7.61
CA LEU A 723 12.71 15.40 -8.92
C LEU A 723 11.64 15.17 -10.00
N ILE A 724 11.33 16.21 -10.76
CA ILE A 724 10.35 16.16 -11.85
C ILE A 724 11.07 16.30 -13.19
N VAL A 725 10.97 15.25 -14.02
CA VAL A 725 11.54 15.22 -15.37
C VAL A 725 10.43 15.39 -16.41
N CYS A 726 10.39 16.57 -17.02
CA CYS A 726 9.41 16.93 -18.03
C CYS A 726 9.88 16.57 -19.44
N ARG A 727 8.93 16.41 -20.36
CA ARG A 727 9.25 16.36 -21.80
C ARG A 727 9.83 17.70 -22.24
N LYS A 728 10.58 17.67 -23.35
CA LYS A 728 11.21 18.86 -23.91
C LYS A 728 10.17 19.92 -24.31
N ASN A 729 10.44 21.18 -23.98
CA ASN A 729 9.59 22.35 -24.18
C ASN A 729 8.29 22.38 -23.34
N THR A 730 8.25 21.70 -22.19
CA THR A 730 7.13 21.78 -21.25
C THR A 730 7.34 22.90 -20.22
N LEU A 731 8.60 23.19 -19.88
CA LEU A 731 8.97 24.19 -18.89
C LEU A 731 9.20 25.56 -19.52
N ASN A 732 8.74 26.62 -18.84
CA ASN A 732 9.03 28.00 -19.22
C ASN A 732 10.43 28.46 -18.75
N SER A 733 10.75 29.75 -18.95
CA SER A 733 12.02 30.35 -18.52
C SER A 733 12.28 30.28 -17.01
N ASP A 734 11.21 30.33 -16.21
CA ASP A 734 11.26 30.20 -14.75
C ASP A 734 11.18 28.74 -14.29
N ARG A 735 11.31 27.81 -15.23
CA ARG A 735 11.25 26.35 -15.01
C ARG A 735 9.91 25.86 -14.46
N ARG A 736 8.83 26.62 -14.64
CA ARG A 736 7.48 26.20 -14.30
C ARG A 736 6.81 25.53 -15.49
N ARG A 737 5.92 24.59 -15.21
CA ARG A 737 5.10 23.93 -16.23
C ARG A 737 4.08 24.90 -16.83
N THR A 738 3.81 24.72 -18.11
CA THR A 738 2.90 25.59 -18.89
C THR A 738 1.62 24.88 -19.32
N ASP A 739 1.57 23.56 -19.13
CA ASP A 739 0.49 22.67 -19.54
C ASP A 739 -0.57 22.44 -18.44
N ILE A 740 -0.28 22.87 -17.21
CA ILE A 740 -1.12 22.74 -16.03
C ILE A 740 -1.23 24.06 -15.27
N ASP A 741 -2.27 24.21 -14.48
CA ASP A 741 -2.51 25.42 -13.67
C ASP A 741 -1.74 25.36 -12.34
N LYS A 742 -1.65 24.17 -11.72
CA LYS A 742 -0.94 23.94 -10.45
C LYS A 742 -0.33 22.55 -10.37
N GLU A 743 0.74 22.43 -9.60
CA GLU A 743 1.37 21.15 -9.26
C GLU A 743 1.54 21.01 -7.75
N PHE A 744 1.32 19.80 -7.24
CA PHE A 744 1.48 19.46 -5.83
C PHE A 744 2.35 18.20 -5.71
N ALA A 745 3.16 18.12 -4.66
CA ALA A 745 3.96 16.95 -4.33
C ALA A 745 3.54 16.50 -2.94
N LEU A 746 3.21 15.22 -2.79
CA LEU A 746 2.78 14.63 -1.53
C LEU A 746 3.61 13.37 -1.27
N LEU A 747 4.34 13.41 -0.16
CA LEU A 747 5.01 12.30 0.47
C LEU A 747 4.11 11.78 1.59
N PHE A 748 3.71 10.52 1.45
CA PHE A 748 3.10 9.74 2.52
C PHE A 748 4.20 8.86 3.09
N MET A 749 4.45 9.02 4.39
CA MET A 749 5.46 8.25 5.12
C MET A 749 5.19 8.33 6.62
N VAL A 750 5.39 7.21 7.32
CA VAL A 750 5.55 7.12 8.76
C VAL A 750 7.00 7.46 9.07
N PHE A 751 7.22 8.64 9.66
CA PHE A 751 8.55 9.05 10.07
C PHE A 751 8.89 8.37 11.39
N ASP A 752 9.60 7.26 11.32
CA ASP A 752 10.11 6.59 12.51
C ASP A 752 11.30 7.38 13.09
N GLU A 753 11.06 8.15 14.15
CA GLU A 753 12.12 8.92 14.81
C GLU A 753 13.04 8.05 15.67
N ASN A 754 12.71 6.78 15.91
CA ASN A 754 13.61 5.83 16.56
C ASN A 754 14.84 5.56 15.69
N GLU A 755 14.66 5.54 14.36
CA GLU A 755 15.73 5.39 13.37
C GLU A 755 16.44 6.70 13.00
N SER A 756 16.10 7.80 13.66
CA SER A 756 16.68 9.11 13.39
C SER A 756 18.08 9.25 13.98
N HIS A 757 19.01 9.82 13.20
CA HIS A 757 20.35 10.22 13.67
C HIS A 757 20.34 11.18 14.88
N TYR A 758 19.17 11.76 15.16
CA TYR A 758 18.93 12.77 16.19
C TYR A 758 18.15 12.24 17.40
N LEU A 759 17.79 10.95 17.47
CA LEU A 759 17.03 10.38 18.60
C LEU A 759 17.66 10.75 19.95
N ASP A 760 18.95 10.47 20.15
CA ASP A 760 19.68 10.82 21.38
C ASP A 760 19.66 12.33 21.68
N GLU A 761 19.78 13.16 20.63
CA GLU A 761 19.72 14.62 20.79
C GLU A 761 18.31 15.05 21.23
N ASN A 762 17.27 14.39 20.71
CA ASN A 762 15.87 14.65 21.02
C ASN A 762 15.51 14.19 22.43
N ILE A 763 15.86 12.97 22.85
CA ILE A 763 15.70 12.48 24.23
C ILE A 763 16.32 13.47 25.22
N LYS A 764 17.58 13.84 24.98
CA LYS A 764 18.27 14.79 25.87
C LYS A 764 17.63 16.19 25.89
N THR A 765 17.08 16.64 24.77
CA THR A 765 16.53 18.00 24.65
C THR A 765 15.11 18.11 25.21
N TYR A 766 14.27 17.11 24.96
CA TYR A 766 12.84 17.17 25.25
C TYR A 766 12.46 16.39 26.51
N LEU A 767 13.17 15.30 26.86
CA LEU A 767 12.94 14.53 28.10
C LEU A 767 13.86 14.95 29.25
N ASN A 768 14.95 15.68 28.97
CA ASN A 768 15.99 16.05 29.96
C ASN A 768 16.67 14.86 30.66
N THR A 769 16.70 13.70 30.01
CA THR A 769 17.31 12.45 30.53
C THR A 769 18.57 12.10 29.73
N ASP A 770 19.50 11.36 30.33
CA ASP A 770 20.63 10.78 29.60
C ASP A 770 20.12 9.68 28.66
N PRO A 771 20.34 9.77 27.34
CA PRO A 771 19.90 8.73 26.41
C PRO A 771 20.45 7.34 26.69
N ASN A 772 21.56 7.21 27.44
CA ASN A 772 22.11 5.90 27.80
C ASN A 772 21.43 5.26 29.01
N GLU A 773 20.68 6.04 29.80
CA GLU A 773 19.92 5.55 30.97
C GLU A 773 18.42 5.44 30.68
N PHE A 774 17.98 5.95 29.52
CA PHE A 774 16.60 5.90 29.06
C PHE A 774 16.34 4.60 28.30
N ASP A 775 15.21 3.95 28.60
CA ASP A 775 14.80 2.74 27.87
C ASP A 775 14.21 3.13 26.52
N LYS A 776 15.02 3.01 25.46
CA LYS A 776 14.61 3.32 24.09
C LYS A 776 13.80 2.21 23.43
N TYR A 777 13.80 1.03 24.03
CA TYR A 777 13.17 -0.18 23.49
C TYR A 777 11.83 -0.48 24.17
N ASP A 778 11.37 0.42 25.04
CA ASP A 778 10.01 0.40 25.55
C ASP A 778 9.03 0.60 24.39
N GLY A 779 8.05 -0.31 24.28
CA GLY A 779 7.12 -0.33 23.14
C GLY A 779 6.28 0.94 23.03
N ASP A 780 5.84 1.51 24.16
CA ASP A 780 5.05 2.75 24.16
C ASP A 780 5.90 3.94 23.71
N PHE A 781 7.18 3.98 24.11
CA PHE A 781 8.12 4.99 23.61
C PHE A 781 8.37 4.86 22.11
N MET A 782 8.66 3.65 21.63
CA MET A 782 8.90 3.41 20.21
C MET A 782 7.69 3.82 19.37
N GLU A 783 6.48 3.45 19.79
CA GLU A 783 5.24 3.80 19.10
C GLU A 783 4.98 5.31 19.12
N SER A 784 5.28 6.00 20.23
CA SER A 784 5.13 7.47 20.33
C SER A 784 5.99 8.25 19.32
N ASN A 785 7.04 7.63 18.79
CA ASN A 785 7.99 8.22 17.87
C ASN A 785 7.69 7.89 16.39
N LYS A 786 6.65 7.11 16.09
CA LYS A 786 6.20 6.82 14.72
C LYS A 786 5.22 7.89 14.23
N MET A 787 5.74 8.86 13.48
CA MET A 787 4.97 10.03 13.08
C MET A 787 4.33 9.87 11.69
N HIS A 788 3.05 9.48 11.68
CA HIS A 788 2.25 9.17 10.48
C HIS A 788 1.83 10.42 9.70
N GLY A 789 2.70 10.93 8.82
CA GLY A 789 2.55 12.28 8.25
C GLY A 789 2.41 12.36 6.74
N ILE A 790 1.70 13.40 6.28
CA ILE A 790 1.74 13.85 4.89
C ILE A 790 2.70 15.05 4.82
N ASN A 791 3.79 14.92 4.06
CA ASN A 791 4.90 15.90 4.01
C ASN A 791 5.45 16.26 5.41
N GLY A 792 5.41 15.31 6.35
CA GLY A 792 5.85 15.48 7.73
C GLY A 792 4.91 16.31 8.59
N LYS A 793 3.60 16.36 8.27
CA LYS A 793 2.56 17.02 9.07
C LYS A 793 1.41 16.07 9.39
N LEU A 794 0.90 16.16 10.61
CA LEU A 794 -0.21 15.36 11.15
C LEU A 794 -1.46 16.24 11.36
N TYR A 795 -2.65 15.61 11.38
CA TYR A 795 -3.94 16.22 11.74
C TYR A 795 -4.19 17.60 11.12
N ALA A 796 -4.20 17.67 9.79
CA ALA A 796 -4.48 18.88 9.02
C ALA A 796 -3.50 20.06 9.21
N ASN A 797 -2.30 19.82 9.76
CA ASN A 797 -1.23 20.82 9.81
C ASN A 797 -0.49 20.99 8.47
N LEU A 798 -0.83 20.21 7.44
CA LEU A 798 -0.34 20.44 6.07
C LEU A 798 -1.15 21.56 5.40
N HIS A 799 -0.47 22.64 5.00
CA HIS A 799 -1.09 23.79 4.34
C HIS A 799 -0.66 23.92 2.87
N GLY A 800 -1.08 24.99 2.18
CA GLY A 800 -0.69 25.24 0.78
C GLY A 800 -1.47 24.48 -0.30
N LEU A 801 -2.36 23.53 0.06
CA LEU A 801 -3.18 22.77 -0.89
C LEU A 801 -4.43 23.55 -1.33
N SER A 802 -4.23 24.63 -2.07
CA SER A 802 -5.34 25.47 -2.56
C SER A 802 -5.40 25.49 -4.08
N MET A 803 -6.58 25.22 -4.65
CA MET A 803 -6.86 25.27 -6.10
C MET A 803 -8.17 26.01 -6.38
N THR A 804 -8.37 26.46 -7.61
CA THR A 804 -9.61 27.10 -8.07
C THR A 804 -10.44 26.12 -8.89
N GLU A 805 -11.76 26.26 -8.84
CA GLU A 805 -12.69 25.43 -9.61
C GLU A 805 -12.30 25.36 -11.11
N ASN A 806 -12.22 24.13 -11.63
CA ASN A 806 -11.74 23.76 -12.97
C ASN A 806 -10.24 23.94 -13.23
N ASP A 807 -9.41 24.22 -12.22
CA ASP A 807 -7.96 24.16 -12.38
C ASP A 807 -7.56 22.73 -12.78
N LYS A 808 -6.69 22.63 -13.78
CA LYS A 808 -5.97 21.39 -14.11
C LYS A 808 -4.77 21.28 -13.19
N THR A 809 -4.84 20.31 -12.29
CA THR A 809 -3.81 20.08 -11.29
C THR A 809 -3.10 18.76 -11.54
N GLU A 810 -1.83 18.73 -11.21
CA GLU A 810 -1.02 17.51 -11.26
C GLU A 810 -0.45 17.23 -9.87
N TRP A 811 -0.59 15.99 -9.42
CA TRP A 811 -0.12 15.57 -8.10
C TRP A 811 0.93 14.49 -8.26
N TYR A 812 2.09 14.73 -7.66
CA TYR A 812 3.19 13.78 -7.58
C TYR A 812 3.10 13.08 -6.22
N LEU A 813 2.59 11.86 -6.24
CA LEU A 813 2.40 11.01 -5.07
C LEU A 813 3.65 10.17 -4.85
N ILE A 814 4.13 10.13 -3.62
CA ILE A 814 5.39 9.48 -3.23
C ILE A 814 5.13 8.64 -1.96
N GLY A 815 5.44 7.35 -2.03
CA GLY A 815 5.50 6.45 -0.88
C GLY A 815 6.94 5.99 -0.64
N LEU A 816 7.41 6.10 0.59
CA LEU A 816 8.75 5.72 1.06
C LEU A 816 8.62 5.24 2.51
N GLY A 817 9.58 4.44 2.99
CA GLY A 817 9.64 4.01 4.40
C GLY A 817 9.74 2.50 4.55
N ASN A 818 9.05 1.95 5.54
CA ASN A 818 9.14 0.57 6.01
C ASN A 818 7.92 -0.28 5.59
N GLU A 819 7.77 -1.47 6.18
CA GLU A 819 6.68 -2.41 5.87
C GLU A 819 5.29 -1.83 6.18
N VAL A 820 5.21 -0.97 7.20
CA VAL A 820 3.99 -0.22 7.55
C VAL A 820 3.62 0.85 6.51
N ASP A 821 4.56 1.29 5.66
CA ASP A 821 4.36 2.37 4.69
C ASP A 821 3.62 1.93 3.41
N MET A 822 2.51 1.23 3.58
CA MET A 822 1.47 1.13 2.55
C MET A 822 0.46 2.26 2.73
N HIS A 823 0.23 3.06 1.70
CA HIS A 823 -0.68 4.19 1.79
C HIS A 823 -1.66 4.18 0.63
N THR A 824 -2.94 4.25 0.95
CA THR A 824 -4.01 4.31 -0.06
C THR A 824 -4.61 5.70 -0.07
N VAL A 825 -4.11 6.54 -0.96
CA VAL A 825 -4.39 7.98 -0.97
C VAL A 825 -5.77 8.26 -1.56
N HIS A 826 -6.69 8.70 -0.71
CA HIS A 826 -8.06 9.05 -1.10
C HIS A 826 -8.27 10.57 -1.18
N PHE A 827 -8.97 11.02 -2.22
CA PHE A 827 -9.42 12.41 -2.39
C PHE A 827 -10.95 12.49 -2.32
N HIS A 828 -11.47 13.18 -1.31
CA HIS A 828 -12.92 13.38 -1.20
C HIS A 828 -13.46 14.23 -2.37
N ALA A 829 -14.64 13.86 -2.85
CA ALA A 829 -15.41 14.47 -3.93
C ALA A 829 -14.73 14.51 -5.30
N GLN A 830 -13.47 14.09 -5.43
CA GLN A 830 -12.71 14.16 -6.66
C GLN A 830 -12.35 12.75 -7.12
N SER A 831 -12.37 12.56 -8.43
CA SER A 831 -11.67 11.45 -9.06
C SER A 831 -10.55 12.00 -9.93
N PHE A 832 -9.51 11.21 -10.14
CA PHE A 832 -8.35 11.58 -10.93
C PHE A 832 -8.11 10.57 -12.05
N ILE A 833 -7.28 10.97 -13.00
CA ILE A 833 -6.74 10.11 -14.03
C ILE A 833 -5.28 9.83 -13.71
N TYR A 834 -4.89 8.56 -13.73
CA TYR A 834 -3.49 8.18 -13.80
C TYR A 834 -3.22 7.48 -15.13
N LYS A 835 -1.97 7.53 -15.59
CA LYS A 835 -1.57 7.00 -16.89
C LYS A 835 -0.61 5.85 -16.69
N MET A 836 -0.96 4.72 -17.31
CA MET A 836 -0.08 3.60 -17.57
C MET A 836 0.12 3.52 -19.10
N ASN A 837 -0.11 2.36 -19.72
CA ASN A 837 -0.24 2.25 -21.19
C ASN A 837 -1.42 3.10 -21.71
N HIS A 838 -2.47 3.20 -20.89
CA HIS A 838 -3.66 3.98 -21.15
C HIS A 838 -4.03 4.81 -19.92
N SER A 839 -4.96 5.75 -20.09
CA SER A 839 -5.55 6.51 -18.99
C SER A 839 -6.56 5.63 -18.24
N HIS A 840 -6.54 5.70 -16.93
CA HIS A 840 -7.45 4.97 -16.03
C HIS A 840 -8.01 5.90 -14.97
N ARG A 841 -9.27 5.67 -14.57
CA ARG A 841 -9.99 6.45 -13.56
C ARG A 841 -9.86 5.80 -12.17
N ALA A 842 -9.56 6.61 -11.16
CA ALA A 842 -9.56 6.22 -9.76
C ALA A 842 -9.86 7.43 -8.85
N ASP A 843 -10.14 7.18 -7.58
CA ASP A 843 -10.20 8.16 -6.49
C ASP A 843 -9.36 7.75 -5.27
N VAL A 844 -8.79 6.54 -5.32
CA VAL A 844 -7.80 6.00 -4.38
C VAL A 844 -6.58 5.53 -5.19
N TYR A 845 -5.37 5.84 -4.73
CA TYR A 845 -4.13 5.32 -5.33
C TYR A 845 -3.25 4.65 -4.29
N ASP A 846 -2.77 3.44 -4.59
CA ASP A 846 -1.93 2.66 -3.69
C ASP A 846 -0.45 3.08 -3.84
N LEU A 847 0.19 3.42 -2.73
CA LEU A 847 1.59 3.78 -2.60
C LEU A 847 2.28 2.79 -1.65
N PHE A 848 3.49 2.41 -2.01
CA PHE A 848 4.38 1.52 -1.24
C PHE A 848 5.79 2.13 -1.22
N PRO A 849 6.73 1.63 -0.40
CA PRO A 849 8.10 2.10 -0.41
C PRO A 849 8.72 2.11 -1.81
N GLY A 850 9.16 3.28 -2.26
CA GLY A 850 9.74 3.50 -3.59
C GLY A 850 8.72 3.67 -4.72
N THR A 851 7.43 3.82 -4.40
CA THR A 851 6.39 4.11 -5.39
C THR A 851 6.30 5.60 -5.63
N PHE A 852 6.42 5.98 -6.90
CA PHE A 852 6.20 7.34 -7.37
C PHE A 852 5.16 7.32 -8.48
N GLN A 853 4.09 8.10 -8.34
CA GLN A 853 3.06 8.20 -9.36
C GLN A 853 2.64 9.65 -9.59
N THR A 854 2.37 9.97 -10.85
CA THR A 854 1.73 11.23 -11.23
C THR A 854 0.26 11.01 -11.56
N ILE A 855 -0.61 11.83 -10.97
CA ILE A 855 -2.06 11.82 -11.22
C ILE A 855 -2.54 13.19 -11.69
N GLU A 856 -3.50 13.18 -12.61
CA GLU A 856 -4.13 14.35 -13.21
C GLU A 856 -5.51 14.54 -12.60
N LEU A 857 -5.73 15.66 -11.92
CA LEU A 857 -6.98 15.97 -11.23
C LEU A 857 -7.50 17.33 -11.71
N THR A 858 -8.79 17.38 -12.05
CA THR A 858 -9.47 18.65 -12.34
C THR A 858 -10.29 19.05 -11.12
N ALA A 859 -10.02 20.23 -10.58
CA ALA A 859 -10.67 20.70 -9.36
C ALA A 859 -12.20 20.80 -9.54
N GLY A 860 -12.95 20.00 -8.79
CA GLY A 860 -14.40 20.01 -8.75
C GLY A 860 -14.99 21.15 -7.92
N SER A 861 -16.10 20.88 -7.23
CA SER A 861 -16.89 21.88 -6.50
C SER A 861 -16.07 22.62 -5.41
N PRO A 862 -16.29 23.94 -5.25
CA PRO A 862 -15.67 24.71 -4.16
C PRO A 862 -16.05 24.17 -2.77
N GLY A 863 -15.06 24.07 -1.89
CA GLY A 863 -15.19 23.45 -0.58
C GLY A 863 -13.83 23.14 0.07
N GLN A 864 -13.86 22.62 1.30
CA GLN A 864 -12.69 21.98 1.91
C GLN A 864 -12.94 20.47 1.91
N TRP A 865 -12.12 19.74 1.16
CA TRP A 865 -12.28 18.30 0.93
C TRP A 865 -11.16 17.54 1.63
N LEU A 866 -11.50 16.46 2.32
CA LEU A 866 -10.49 15.65 3.02
C LEU A 866 -9.61 14.91 2.01
N LEU A 867 -8.33 14.83 2.33
CA LEU A 867 -7.32 14.02 1.67
C LEU A 867 -6.62 13.22 2.75
N HIS A 868 -6.68 11.89 2.67
CA HIS A 868 -6.15 11.01 3.71
C HIS A 868 -5.64 9.69 3.13
N CYS A 869 -4.85 8.98 3.93
CA CYS A 869 -4.57 7.55 3.72
C CYS A 869 -5.78 6.73 4.18
N HIS A 870 -6.21 5.70 3.44
CA HIS A 870 -7.37 4.88 3.81
C HIS A 870 -7.01 3.64 4.68
N VAL A 871 -5.75 3.52 5.10
CA VAL A 871 -5.32 2.53 6.10
C VAL A 871 -5.73 3.01 7.50
N THR A 872 -6.37 2.13 8.28
CA THR A 872 -7.02 2.48 9.55
C THR A 872 -6.09 3.18 10.55
N ASP A 873 -4.94 2.57 10.86
CA ASP A 873 -4.01 3.12 11.85
C ASP A 873 -3.43 4.46 11.40
N HIS A 874 -3.14 4.59 10.11
CA HIS A 874 -2.66 5.85 9.52
C HIS A 874 -3.68 6.99 9.67
N ILE A 875 -4.99 6.72 9.56
CA ILE A 875 -6.03 7.74 9.79
C ILE A 875 -6.05 8.16 11.26
N HIS A 876 -6.07 7.18 12.18
CA HIS A 876 -6.14 7.45 13.62
C HIS A 876 -4.88 8.16 14.13
N ALA A 877 -3.71 7.86 13.55
CA ALA A 877 -2.44 8.50 13.83
C ALA A 877 -2.24 9.87 13.16
N GLY A 878 -3.19 10.30 12.30
CA GLY A 878 -3.27 11.68 11.81
C GLY A 878 -2.76 11.93 10.40
N MET A 879 -2.62 10.89 9.56
CA MET A 879 -2.22 11.00 8.15
C MET A 879 -3.36 11.52 7.26
N GLU A 880 -3.78 12.75 7.52
CA GLU A 880 -4.92 13.40 6.88
C GLU A 880 -4.81 14.93 6.85
N THR A 881 -5.40 15.54 5.84
CA THR A 881 -5.44 17.00 5.68
C THR A 881 -6.52 17.47 4.69
N PRO A 882 -7.13 18.66 4.88
CA PRO A 882 -8.07 19.20 3.91
C PRO A 882 -7.37 19.94 2.74
N ALA A 883 -7.82 19.67 1.51
CA ALA A 883 -7.53 20.47 0.32
C ALA A 883 -8.63 21.53 0.09
N LYS A 884 -8.24 22.78 -0.22
CA LYS A 884 -9.15 23.92 -0.39
C LYS A 884 -9.43 24.22 -1.85
N HIS A 885 -10.70 24.17 -2.24
CA HIS A 885 -11.20 24.52 -3.56
C HIS A 885 -11.90 25.88 -3.50
N LEU A 886 -11.37 26.85 -4.23
CA LEU A 886 -11.83 28.23 -4.27
C LEU A 886 -12.75 28.47 -5.47
N PHE A 887 -13.71 29.38 -5.30
CA PHE A 887 -14.56 29.85 -6.39
C PHE A 887 -13.74 30.56 -7.46
N LYS A 888 -14.06 30.30 -8.73
CA LYS A 888 -13.54 31.08 -9.85
C LYS A 888 -14.25 32.44 -9.90
N LEU A 889 -13.61 33.49 -9.40
CA LEU A 889 -14.11 34.85 -9.53
C LEU A 889 -14.02 35.29 -11.00
N PHE A 890 -15.14 35.25 -11.73
CA PHE A 890 -15.23 35.90 -13.04
C PHE A 890 -15.16 37.41 -12.84
N GLY A 891 -14.13 38.04 -13.40
CA GLY A 891 -13.83 39.45 -13.25
C GLY A 891 -15.03 40.36 -13.48
N TRP A 892 -15.60 40.86 -12.39
CA TRP A 892 -16.25 42.16 -12.34
C TRP A 892 -15.44 43.00 -11.38
N CYS A 893 -14.83 44.07 -11.91
CA CYS A 893 -14.20 45.14 -11.15
C CYS A 893 -15.09 45.53 -9.96
N GLN A 894 -14.70 45.16 -8.74
CA GLN A 894 -15.16 45.86 -7.54
C GLN A 894 -14.16 46.95 -7.22
N ILE A 895 -14.55 48.17 -7.62
CA ILE A 895 -13.99 49.43 -7.17
C ILE A 895 -14.02 49.42 -5.64
N ILE A 896 -12.83 49.46 -5.03
CA ILE A 896 -12.67 49.74 -3.60
C ILE A 896 -13.15 51.18 -3.38
N LEU A 897 -14.30 51.35 -2.73
CA LEU A 897 -14.63 52.61 -2.07
C LEU A 897 -14.29 52.47 -0.59
N PRO A 898 -13.37 53.28 -0.04
CA PRO A 898 -13.12 53.32 1.39
C PRO A 898 -14.28 54.07 2.06
N ASN A 899 -15.04 53.39 2.91
CA ASN A 899 -15.97 54.07 3.81
C ASN A 899 -15.18 54.70 4.95
N SER A 900 -15.08 56.02 4.89
CA SER A 900 -14.82 56.92 6.01
C SER A 900 -15.95 56.85 7.04
N ASP A 901 -15.53 56.96 8.30
CA ASP A 901 -16.30 57.24 9.52
C ASP A 901 -17.70 57.86 9.34
N MET A 902 -18.68 57.35 10.10
CA MET A 902 -19.66 58.19 10.80
C MET A 902 -20.43 57.42 11.90
N HIS A 903 -20.16 57.88 13.13
CA HIS A 903 -20.94 57.84 14.39
C HIS A 903 -21.19 56.54 15.16
#